data_AF-A0A537GSA4-F1
#
_entry.id   AF-A0A537GSA4-F1
#
_cell.length_a   1.000
_cell.length_b   1.000
_cell.length_c   1.000
_cell.angle_alpha   90.00
_cell.angle_beta   90.00
_cell.angle_gamma   90.00
#
_symmetry.space_group_name_H-M   'P 1'
#
loop_
_entity.id
_entity.type
_entity.pdbx_description
1 polymer ?
#
loop_
_entity_poly.entity_id
_entity_poly.type
_entity_poly.pdbx_seq_one_letter_code
_entity_poly.pdbx_strand_id
1 'polypeptide(L)'
;MALCLAILTVMVFGNITPSHAASNYSVNVFANSGFENPPGFTNGTIPGWGREFFDANVGSATGVDCGQAVFGDCSARLDIAQSDIRLSNQSETITFGHTSLFQVLPPNTYFDNLTDRPDGLDLWLYIQPKFTDYPLVQLRFKAGSTIEMDYVLINVPLLGTGESNSTNQGEAGKAIKSFVLPAPPLSHWGHIERNVKRDWESPMRLSNGTIIPGFQLNDTLFRVEIEAYYYKDTSSGKVYGETVWADSVNLYVNSNTPPPPPAPSNYYANFNLIDSTGTSVNSLVKWKLFNSTGSEVAGYTKNDPSLMFEPYYLDVYYPTLTGQNPEPYRIFHERIRLNMTLAIPLQMYPQTLVTGGYVAFNNTVASLNLFAQDNLVLNFTATRGSTGPYLIVADAPSRPLFVTLNNTALAPTQWTYDQTNSLVRMRTSDLGLITIVFKASLNWARFDFTDLNGNLVNSKVAWQLYNASGSVPYNQGDVNLRGGQAYKLNVYYPTSSFQIYLVKTRRVPLNVTTNIQLAMIPESSTSGGYIVFNNTIASINIAIQDTSHANFTATPNNNSPYSIIMNVPRKVLSVQRTGVTLTEGLDWTFDAANSAIRITTNQLGTFFIDFRPTYIYPVVTFHDFQGKAVDPILTTKIFDSKGNIVNNTGAPLPQDNYTLEVYFAGYLMYKQSLTTSSNQNVQLSMMPIGTTQGRYIAINSIITSITILENNAAQLQFSAVGESPTLIIVSVPSKPLTIALDGKTINNWTYNSTTSTIAIQTSELGTFTLTFSDSRTPPIPVVYVGAAIGAIALVTAGLILWERTRSKTPTLPRVEEKPVTKEQPKSKTRTPRKGQRG
;
A
#
# COMPACT_ATOMS: atom_id res chain seq x y z
N MET A 1 35.89 -27.62 4.99
CA MET A 1 35.95 -28.69 6.02
C MET A 1 35.10 -28.26 7.21
N ALA A 2 33.98 -28.93 7.46
CA ALA A 2 33.26 -28.99 8.73
C ALA A 2 32.11 -30.00 8.55
N LEU A 3 32.24 -31.18 9.14
CA LEU A 3 31.24 -32.26 9.00
C LEU A 3 30.04 -31.93 9.90
N CYS A 4 28.92 -31.51 9.31
CA CYS A 4 27.68 -31.24 10.05
C CYS A 4 26.47 -31.88 9.37
N LEU A 5 26.21 -33.12 9.79
CA LEU A 5 24.89 -33.75 9.85
C LEU A 5 23.95 -33.49 8.66
N ALA A 6 24.20 -34.22 7.58
CA ALA A 6 23.09 -34.79 6.82
C ALA A 6 22.41 -35.88 7.68
N ILE A 7 21.61 -35.47 8.67
CA ILE A 7 20.54 -36.34 9.18
C ILE A 7 19.46 -36.36 8.10
N LEU A 8 19.73 -37.16 7.08
CA LEU A 8 18.66 -37.79 6.33
C LEU A 8 17.86 -38.59 7.36
N THR A 9 16.59 -38.27 7.55
CA THR A 9 15.71 -38.96 8.51
C THR A 9 15.29 -40.33 7.98
N VAL A 10 16.30 -41.19 7.79
CA VAL A 10 16.19 -42.61 8.10
C VAL A 10 15.99 -42.71 9.61
N MET A 11 14.80 -42.34 10.07
CA MET A 11 14.26 -42.95 11.28
C MET A 11 14.04 -44.42 10.94
N VAL A 12 15.10 -45.21 11.14
CA VAL A 12 14.97 -46.65 11.33
C VAL A 12 13.82 -46.83 12.32
N PHE A 13 12.80 -47.62 11.96
CA PHE A 13 11.63 -47.91 12.81
C PHE A 13 11.99 -48.85 13.99
N GLY A 14 13.15 -48.62 14.61
CA GLY A 14 13.58 -49.26 15.83
C GLY A 14 12.86 -48.67 17.02
N ASN A 15 11.67 -49.18 17.32
CA ASN A 15 11.42 -49.89 18.59
C ASN A 15 9.98 -50.41 18.67
N ILE A 16 9.85 -51.61 19.24
CA ILE A 16 8.59 -52.32 19.52
C ILE A 16 7.64 -52.42 18.31
N THR A 17 8.16 -52.97 17.20
CA THR A 17 7.38 -54.02 16.55
C THR A 17 7.20 -55.17 17.54
N PRO A 18 6.05 -55.87 17.58
CA PRO A 18 6.13 -57.31 17.74
C PRO A 18 6.88 -57.79 16.49
N SER A 19 8.16 -58.15 16.63
CA SER A 19 8.83 -58.83 15.53
C SER A 19 8.06 -60.13 15.26
N HIS A 20 7.73 -60.42 13.99
CA HIS A 20 7.27 -61.76 13.61
C HIS A 20 8.35 -62.75 14.09
N ALA A 21 7.99 -63.68 14.98
CA ALA A 21 8.65 -63.87 16.31
C ALA A 21 10.11 -64.40 16.38
N ALA A 22 11.00 -63.80 15.59
CA ALA A 22 12.43 -64.04 15.56
C ALA A 22 13.14 -63.49 16.82
N SER A 23 13.21 -64.30 17.88
CA SER A 23 14.42 -64.45 18.72
C SER A 23 14.24 -65.45 19.87
N ASN A 24 13.09 -65.45 20.56
CA ASN A 24 13.02 -66.03 21.91
C ASN A 24 11.94 -67.13 22.15
N TYR A 25 11.01 -67.40 21.22
CA TYR A 25 9.80 -68.18 21.56
C TYR A 25 9.55 -69.49 20.78
N SER A 26 10.14 -69.69 19.60
CA SER A 26 10.29 -71.02 18.98
C SER A 26 11.41 -71.02 17.93
N VAL A 27 11.95 -72.20 17.62
CA VAL A 27 13.07 -72.36 16.65
C VAL A 27 12.58 -72.26 15.20
N ASN A 28 11.34 -72.67 14.96
CA ASN A 28 10.58 -72.32 13.75
C ASN A 28 9.41 -71.43 14.16
N VAL A 29 9.21 -70.35 13.40
CA VAL A 29 8.07 -69.45 13.45
C VAL A 29 7.68 -69.19 11.99
N PHE A 30 6.41 -69.37 11.65
CA PHE A 30 5.89 -68.83 10.39
C PHE A 30 5.89 -67.30 10.55
N ALA A 31 6.47 -66.56 9.61
CA ALA A 31 6.73 -65.13 9.77
C ALA A 31 6.43 -64.39 8.47
N ASN A 32 5.62 -63.32 8.58
CA ASN A 32 5.14 -62.49 7.46
C ASN A 32 6.31 -61.97 6.59
N SER A 33 7.41 -61.57 7.23
CA SER A 33 8.63 -61.04 6.60
C SER A 33 9.25 -61.92 5.50
N GLY A 34 8.94 -63.23 5.46
CA GLY A 34 9.39 -64.14 4.40
C GLY A 34 8.68 -63.96 3.05
N PHE A 35 7.47 -63.37 3.03
CA PHE A 35 6.72 -63.06 1.80
C PHE A 35 6.43 -61.57 1.60
N GLU A 36 6.51 -60.73 2.64
CA GLU A 36 6.53 -59.26 2.48
C GLU A 36 7.69 -58.79 1.59
N ASN A 37 8.84 -59.47 1.67
CA ASN A 37 10.09 -59.04 1.05
C ASN A 37 10.78 -60.22 0.31
N PRO A 38 10.14 -60.80 -0.72
CA PRO A 38 10.43 -62.15 -1.18
C PRO A 38 11.63 -62.19 -2.16
N PRO A 39 12.65 -63.03 -1.93
CA PRO A 39 13.73 -63.29 -2.89
C PRO A 39 13.26 -64.21 -4.04
N GLY A 40 12.29 -63.75 -4.82
CA GLY A 40 11.78 -64.42 -6.02
C GLY A 40 10.90 -65.65 -5.72
N PHE A 41 9.58 -65.46 -5.71
CA PHE A 41 8.59 -66.56 -5.64
C PHE A 41 8.90 -67.65 -6.66
N THR A 42 9.29 -68.83 -6.18
CA THR A 42 9.77 -69.95 -7.00
C THR A 42 8.94 -71.21 -6.77
N ASN A 43 8.70 -71.96 -7.84
CA ASN A 43 7.86 -73.16 -7.78
C ASN A 43 8.64 -74.36 -7.20
N GLY A 44 8.55 -74.57 -5.89
CA GLY A 44 8.65 -75.89 -5.26
C GLY A 44 9.96 -76.26 -4.55
N THR A 45 9.83 -77.34 -3.76
CA THR A 45 10.85 -78.19 -3.07
C THR A 45 11.92 -77.55 -2.17
N ILE A 46 12.14 -76.23 -2.18
CA ILE A 46 13.00 -75.54 -1.20
C ILE A 46 12.12 -74.99 -0.06
N PRO A 47 12.50 -75.13 1.23
CA PRO A 47 11.75 -74.52 2.33
C PRO A 47 11.63 -73.00 2.18
N GLY A 48 10.40 -72.50 2.21
CA GLY A 48 10.07 -71.11 1.83
C GLY A 48 8.65 -70.98 1.30
N TRP A 49 8.28 -69.77 0.88
CA TRP A 49 6.96 -69.44 0.35
C TRP A 49 6.87 -69.64 -1.16
N GLY A 50 5.79 -70.26 -1.61
CA GLY A 50 5.44 -70.49 -3.01
C GLY A 50 3.95 -70.26 -3.28
N ARG A 51 3.56 -70.45 -4.54
CA ARG A 51 2.18 -70.29 -5.03
C ARG A 51 1.80 -71.49 -5.86
N GLU A 52 0.58 -72.00 -5.71
CA GLU A 52 0.08 -73.13 -6.48
C GLU A 52 -1.08 -72.70 -7.40
N PHE A 53 -1.08 -73.28 -8.61
CA PHE A 53 -2.12 -73.10 -9.62
C PHE A 53 -2.67 -74.43 -10.17
N PHE A 54 -2.52 -75.54 -9.44
CA PHE A 54 -3.32 -76.73 -9.72
C PHE A 54 -4.78 -76.41 -9.38
N ASP A 55 -5.72 -76.91 -10.20
CA ASP A 55 -7.15 -76.59 -10.16
C ASP A 55 -7.51 -75.08 -10.13
N ALA A 56 -6.63 -74.24 -10.67
CA ALA A 56 -6.76 -72.79 -10.58
C ALA A 56 -7.84 -72.19 -11.47
N ASN A 57 -8.45 -71.11 -10.97
CA ASN A 57 -9.09 -70.10 -11.78
C ASN A 57 -8.01 -69.16 -12.37
N VAL A 58 -7.54 -69.43 -13.60
CA VAL A 58 -6.33 -68.84 -14.22
C VAL A 58 -6.23 -67.31 -14.17
N GLY A 59 -7.33 -66.57 -14.22
CA GLY A 59 -7.29 -65.11 -14.11
C GLY A 59 -6.94 -64.56 -12.72
N SER A 60 -6.92 -65.41 -11.68
CA SER A 60 -6.72 -65.03 -10.28
C SER A 60 -5.26 -64.75 -9.94
N ALA A 61 -5.01 -63.90 -8.95
CA ALA A 61 -3.67 -63.41 -8.64
C ALA A 61 -3.27 -63.59 -7.17
N THR A 62 -2.07 -64.12 -6.94
CA THR A 62 -1.36 -64.11 -5.65
C THR A 62 -0.32 -62.99 -5.65
N GLY A 63 -0.25 -62.19 -4.58
CA GLY A 63 0.74 -61.12 -4.44
C GLY A 63 0.88 -60.61 -3.01
N VAL A 64 1.43 -59.39 -2.88
CA VAL A 64 1.70 -58.71 -1.62
C VAL A 64 1.01 -57.34 -1.66
N ASP A 65 0.41 -56.91 -0.55
CA ASP A 65 -0.31 -55.64 -0.41
C ASP A 65 0.12 -54.90 0.86
N CYS A 66 0.66 -53.70 0.68
CA CYS A 66 1.19 -52.85 1.76
C CYS A 66 0.17 -51.80 2.25
N GLY A 67 -1.03 -51.76 1.66
CA GLY A 67 -2.14 -50.96 2.16
C GLY A 67 -2.89 -51.66 3.29
N GLN A 68 -3.24 -52.93 3.09
CA GLN A 68 -4.15 -53.65 4.00
C GLN A 68 -3.50 -54.28 5.24
N ALA A 69 -2.17 -54.27 5.38
CA ALA A 69 -1.49 -54.95 6.47
C ALA A 69 -1.80 -54.36 7.88
N VAL A 70 -2.00 -55.24 8.86
CA VAL A 70 -2.24 -54.89 10.27
C VAL A 70 -0.92 -54.79 11.03
N PHE A 71 -0.05 -55.78 10.84
CA PHE A 71 1.33 -55.80 11.28
C PHE A 71 2.26 -55.53 10.09
N GLY A 72 3.58 -55.61 10.32
CA GLY A 72 4.59 -55.40 9.28
C GLY A 72 4.43 -54.10 8.48
N ASP A 73 4.99 -54.11 7.28
CA ASP A 73 4.73 -53.08 6.28
C ASP A 73 3.74 -53.60 5.22
N CYS A 74 3.69 -54.92 4.96
CA CYS A 74 2.82 -55.54 3.98
C CYS A 74 2.16 -56.87 4.43
N SER A 75 1.19 -57.33 3.62
CA SER A 75 0.37 -58.53 3.87
C SER A 75 0.26 -59.37 2.60
N ALA A 76 -0.04 -60.66 2.74
CA ALA A 76 -0.31 -61.54 1.59
C ALA A 76 -1.66 -61.18 0.99
N ARG A 77 -1.81 -61.29 -0.33
CA ARG A 77 -3.06 -61.05 -1.05
C ARG A 77 -3.35 -62.15 -2.06
N LEU A 78 -4.52 -62.78 -1.95
CA LEU A 78 -5.06 -63.77 -2.88
C LEU A 78 -6.35 -63.19 -3.48
N ASP A 79 -6.43 -63.09 -4.80
CA ASP A 79 -7.43 -62.27 -5.50
C ASP A 79 -8.15 -63.05 -6.60
N ILE A 80 -9.39 -63.45 -6.34
CA ILE A 80 -10.17 -64.31 -7.25
C ILE A 80 -10.75 -63.52 -8.41
N ALA A 81 -10.49 -63.95 -9.65
CA ALA A 81 -10.98 -63.28 -10.84
C ALA A 81 -12.35 -63.79 -11.33
N GLN A 82 -13.05 -62.95 -12.09
CA GLN A 82 -14.24 -63.34 -12.88
C GLN A 82 -13.92 -63.52 -14.37
N SER A 83 -12.65 -63.41 -14.74
CA SER A 83 -12.12 -63.49 -16.10
C SER A 83 -11.19 -64.69 -16.23
N ASP A 84 -11.18 -65.32 -17.41
CA ASP A 84 -10.43 -66.54 -17.72
C ASP A 84 -10.58 -67.68 -16.69
N ILE A 85 -11.84 -67.98 -16.39
CA ILE A 85 -12.31 -69.02 -15.49
C ILE A 85 -12.10 -70.39 -16.16
N ARG A 86 -10.85 -70.85 -16.25
CA ARG A 86 -10.43 -72.14 -16.80
C ARG A 86 -9.31 -72.71 -15.94
N LEU A 87 -9.12 -74.04 -16.00
CA LEU A 87 -7.97 -74.70 -15.39
C LEU A 87 -6.67 -74.30 -16.09
N SER A 88 -5.57 -74.23 -15.35
CA SER A 88 -4.22 -73.90 -15.85
C SER A 88 -3.67 -74.87 -16.92
N ASN A 89 -4.33 -76.01 -17.13
CA ASN A 89 -3.97 -77.07 -18.06
C ASN A 89 -5.08 -77.46 -19.06
N GLN A 90 -6.24 -76.77 -19.09
CA GLN A 90 -7.37 -77.09 -19.98
C GLN A 90 -8.04 -75.85 -20.57
N SER A 91 -8.75 -76.03 -21.69
CA SER A 91 -9.53 -74.98 -22.34
C SER A 91 -10.98 -74.88 -21.82
N GLU A 92 -11.40 -75.76 -20.92
CA GLU A 92 -12.78 -75.83 -20.40
C GLU A 92 -13.06 -74.79 -19.30
N THR A 93 -14.31 -74.34 -19.20
CA THR A 93 -14.74 -73.32 -18.23
C THR A 93 -15.14 -73.97 -16.91
N ILE A 94 -14.53 -73.56 -15.80
CA ILE A 94 -14.78 -74.18 -14.49
C ILE A 94 -15.99 -73.61 -13.74
N THR A 95 -16.62 -74.46 -12.93
CA THR A 95 -17.67 -74.10 -11.96
C THR A 95 -17.12 -73.96 -10.53
N PHE A 96 -15.93 -74.50 -10.27
CA PHE A 96 -15.23 -74.44 -9.00
C PHE A 96 -13.71 -74.47 -9.26
N GLY A 97 -12.93 -73.75 -8.47
CA GLY A 97 -11.47 -73.71 -8.54
C GLY A 97 -10.92 -72.72 -7.53
N HIS A 98 -9.60 -72.65 -7.36
CA HIS A 98 -9.01 -71.86 -6.27
C HIS A 98 -7.73 -71.12 -6.69
N THR A 99 -7.08 -70.46 -5.75
CA THR A 99 -5.67 -70.06 -5.83
C THR A 99 -5.05 -70.15 -4.44
N SER A 100 -3.83 -70.70 -4.35
CA SER A 100 -3.24 -71.07 -3.06
C SER A 100 -1.87 -70.43 -2.86
N LEU A 101 -1.70 -69.77 -1.71
CA LEU A 101 -0.40 -69.33 -1.19
C LEU A 101 0.07 -70.39 -0.19
N PHE A 102 1.30 -70.89 -0.33
CA PHE A 102 1.80 -71.96 0.53
C PHE A 102 3.21 -71.71 1.09
N GLN A 103 3.51 -72.31 2.24
CA GLN A 103 4.86 -72.43 2.76
C GLN A 103 5.27 -73.90 2.83
N VAL A 104 6.40 -74.25 2.20
CA VAL A 104 7.09 -75.54 2.41
C VAL A 104 7.98 -75.42 3.63
N LEU A 105 7.89 -76.40 4.53
CA LEU A 105 8.66 -76.43 5.77
C LEU A 105 9.94 -77.26 5.67
N PRO A 106 10.91 -77.06 6.60
CA PRO A 106 12.04 -77.96 6.75
C PRO A 106 11.57 -79.42 6.92
N PRO A 107 12.12 -80.40 6.15
CA PRO A 107 11.64 -81.79 6.15
C PRO A 107 11.69 -82.55 7.49
N ASN A 108 12.28 -81.96 8.52
CA ASN A 108 12.37 -82.47 9.89
C ASN A 108 11.38 -81.79 10.86
N THR A 109 10.37 -81.07 10.35
CA THR A 109 9.30 -80.48 11.16
C THR A 109 8.20 -81.53 11.38
N TYR A 110 8.12 -82.11 12.58
CA TYR A 110 7.08 -83.10 12.90
C TYR A 110 5.85 -82.47 13.54
N PHE A 111 4.68 -83.11 13.41
CA PHE A 111 3.48 -82.68 14.15
C PHE A 111 3.68 -82.76 15.67
N ASP A 112 4.52 -83.69 16.17
CA ASP A 112 4.91 -83.74 17.58
C ASP A 112 5.64 -82.46 18.05
N ASN A 113 6.37 -81.78 17.17
CA ASN A 113 7.05 -80.53 17.52
C ASN A 113 6.11 -79.33 17.62
N LEU A 114 4.82 -79.46 17.26
CA LEU A 114 3.87 -78.37 17.40
C LEU A 114 3.49 -78.14 18.86
N THR A 115 3.10 -76.91 19.18
CA THR A 115 2.78 -76.48 20.53
C THR A 115 1.34 -76.86 20.91
N ASP A 116 1.15 -77.71 21.93
CA ASP A 116 -0.17 -78.08 22.47
C ASP A 116 -0.77 -76.96 23.34
N ARG A 117 -1.15 -75.85 22.71
CA ARG A 117 -1.88 -74.74 23.33
C ARG A 117 -2.96 -74.21 22.36
N PRO A 118 -4.02 -73.52 22.85
CA PRO A 118 -5.06 -72.92 22.00
C PRO A 118 -4.51 -71.98 20.92
N ASP A 119 -3.42 -71.27 21.24
CA ASP A 119 -2.66 -70.32 20.43
C ASP A 119 -1.51 -70.97 19.64
N GLY A 120 -1.51 -72.30 19.44
CA GLY A 120 -0.44 -73.02 18.73
C GLY A 120 -0.27 -72.57 17.27
N LEU A 121 -1.38 -72.16 16.64
CA LEU A 121 -1.49 -71.31 15.47
C LEU A 121 -2.07 -69.95 15.91
N ASP A 122 -1.50 -68.87 15.42
CA ASP A 122 -2.01 -67.49 15.44
C ASP A 122 -2.05 -66.99 13.99
N LEU A 123 -3.20 -66.50 13.52
CA LEU A 123 -3.41 -66.07 12.14
C LEU A 123 -4.39 -64.89 12.10
N TRP A 124 -4.06 -63.87 11.31
CA TRP A 124 -4.98 -62.81 10.93
C TRP A 124 -5.43 -62.99 9.47
N LEU A 125 -6.74 -62.87 9.22
CA LEU A 125 -7.35 -62.91 7.89
C LEU A 125 -8.31 -61.73 7.69
N TYR A 126 -8.34 -61.20 6.46
CA TYR A 126 -9.37 -60.28 5.97
C TYR A 126 -10.00 -60.88 4.73
N ILE A 127 -11.32 -61.09 4.74
CA ILE A 127 -12.07 -61.73 3.64
C ILE A 127 -13.01 -60.69 3.04
N GLN A 128 -12.78 -60.29 1.78
CA GLN A 128 -13.64 -59.37 1.04
C GLN A 128 -14.43 -60.08 -0.06
N PRO A 129 -15.75 -60.30 0.10
CA PRO A 129 -16.62 -60.72 -0.99
C PRO A 129 -16.52 -59.80 -2.22
N LYS A 130 -16.38 -60.38 -3.43
CA LYS A 130 -16.24 -59.61 -4.68
C LYS A 130 -17.44 -59.66 -5.62
N PHE A 131 -18.22 -60.74 -5.57
CA PHE A 131 -19.22 -61.05 -6.59
C PHE A 131 -20.65 -61.06 -6.01
N THR A 132 -21.30 -62.23 -5.92
CA THR A 132 -22.56 -62.37 -5.17
C THR A 132 -22.28 -62.32 -3.67
N ASP A 133 -21.29 -63.10 -3.25
CA ASP A 133 -20.71 -63.19 -1.91
C ASP A 133 -19.36 -63.94 -2.01
N TYR A 134 -18.68 -64.24 -0.91
CA TYR A 134 -17.61 -65.26 -0.87
C TYR A 134 -18.20 -66.69 -0.80
N PRO A 135 -17.48 -67.75 -1.22
CA PRO A 135 -17.89 -69.14 -1.09
C PRO A 135 -17.31 -69.80 0.17
N LEU A 136 -15.98 -69.92 0.24
CA LEU A 136 -15.23 -70.42 1.40
C LEU A 136 -13.76 -69.99 1.29
N VAL A 137 -13.07 -69.90 2.43
CA VAL A 137 -11.60 -69.75 2.51
C VAL A 137 -11.05 -70.94 3.31
N GLN A 138 -9.92 -71.50 2.89
CA GLN A 138 -9.35 -72.71 3.50
C GLN A 138 -7.92 -72.48 3.99
N LEU A 139 -7.60 -73.05 5.15
CA LEU A 139 -6.24 -73.17 5.67
C LEU A 139 -5.88 -74.67 5.78
N ARG A 140 -5.12 -75.19 4.82
CA ARG A 140 -4.70 -76.61 4.76
C ARG A 140 -3.36 -76.83 5.44
N PHE A 141 -3.25 -77.89 6.21
CA PHE A 141 -2.03 -78.46 6.77
C PHE A 141 -1.78 -79.82 6.13
N LYS A 142 -0.63 -79.99 5.49
CA LYS A 142 -0.32 -81.13 4.64
C LYS A 142 0.90 -81.88 5.14
N ALA A 143 0.75 -83.18 5.34
CA ALA A 143 1.79 -84.05 5.86
C ALA A 143 2.67 -84.66 4.75
N GLY A 144 3.88 -85.07 5.11
CA GLY A 144 4.79 -85.80 4.21
C GLY A 144 4.24 -87.16 3.76
N SER A 145 3.31 -87.74 4.53
CA SER A 145 2.55 -88.93 4.13
C SER A 145 1.41 -88.68 3.12
N THR A 146 1.20 -87.44 2.67
CA THR A 146 0.03 -86.92 1.92
C THR A 146 -1.31 -86.92 2.66
N ILE A 147 -1.31 -87.14 3.99
CA ILE A 147 -2.49 -86.88 4.85
C ILE A 147 -2.69 -85.36 5.04
N GLU A 148 -3.93 -84.90 5.09
CA GLU A 148 -4.28 -83.47 5.09
C GLU A 148 -5.28 -83.13 6.23
N MET A 149 -5.17 -81.92 6.78
CA MET A 149 -6.12 -81.36 7.76
C MET A 149 -6.43 -79.91 7.40
N ASP A 150 -7.70 -79.55 7.37
CA ASP A 150 -8.17 -78.25 6.91
C ASP A 150 -8.94 -77.51 8.00
N TYR A 151 -8.75 -76.20 8.09
CA TYR A 151 -9.75 -75.31 8.67
C TYR A 151 -10.49 -74.61 7.52
N VAL A 152 -11.81 -74.70 7.51
CA VAL A 152 -12.65 -74.17 6.43
C VAL A 152 -13.58 -73.09 6.96
N LEU A 153 -13.50 -71.92 6.34
CA LEU A 153 -14.24 -70.72 6.70
C LEU A 153 -15.31 -70.53 5.60
N ILE A 154 -16.41 -71.29 5.70
CA ILE A 154 -17.43 -71.41 4.65
C ILE A 154 -18.61 -70.45 4.86
N ASN A 155 -19.14 -69.92 3.75
CA ASN A 155 -20.38 -69.18 3.76
C ASN A 155 -21.56 -70.15 3.99
N VAL A 156 -22.13 -70.08 5.19
CA VAL A 156 -23.11 -71.05 5.74
C VAL A 156 -24.23 -71.49 4.78
N PRO A 157 -24.84 -70.63 3.93
CA PRO A 157 -25.86 -71.05 2.95
C PRO A 157 -25.37 -72.00 1.84
N LEU A 158 -24.05 -72.18 1.69
CA LEU A 158 -23.42 -73.07 0.71
C LEU A 158 -22.95 -74.41 1.31
N LEU A 159 -23.23 -74.68 2.60
CA LEU A 159 -22.95 -75.95 3.26
C LEU A 159 -23.64 -77.13 2.54
N GLY A 160 -22.85 -77.88 1.77
CA GLY A 160 -23.32 -79.03 0.99
C GLY A 160 -22.49 -79.33 -0.27
N THR A 161 -21.58 -78.43 -0.66
CA THR A 161 -20.77 -78.54 -1.88
C THR A 161 -19.50 -79.41 -1.77
N GLY A 162 -19.09 -79.86 -0.58
CA GLY A 162 -17.92 -80.74 -0.45
C GLY A 162 -17.63 -81.29 0.95
N GLU A 163 -17.89 -80.51 2.02
CA GLU A 163 -17.49 -80.85 3.39
C GLU A 163 -18.29 -82.00 4.01
N SER A 164 -17.87 -83.22 3.68
CA SER A 164 -18.05 -84.40 4.51
C SER A 164 -16.68 -84.85 5.03
N ASN A 165 -16.63 -85.42 6.23
CA ASN A 165 -15.44 -86.09 6.76
C ASN A 165 -15.15 -87.36 5.93
N SER A 166 -14.44 -87.15 4.82
CA SER A 166 -14.27 -88.08 3.70
C SER A 166 -12.93 -88.79 3.79
N THR A 167 -12.93 -90.13 3.63
CA THR A 167 -11.74 -90.95 3.87
C THR A 167 -10.70 -90.92 2.74
N ASN A 168 -11.11 -90.59 1.51
CA ASN A 168 -10.31 -90.80 0.29
C ASN A 168 -10.50 -89.66 -0.74
N GLN A 169 -10.21 -88.40 -0.39
CA GLN A 169 -10.15 -87.31 -1.39
C GLN A 169 -8.91 -86.40 -1.26
N GLY A 170 -7.99 -86.68 -0.33
CA GLY A 170 -6.70 -85.98 -0.28
C GLY A 170 -5.74 -86.46 -1.37
N GLU A 171 -4.59 -85.82 -1.48
CA GLU A 171 -3.56 -86.27 -2.44
C GLU A 171 -3.25 -87.77 -2.28
N ALA A 172 -3.02 -88.46 -3.40
CA ALA A 172 -2.82 -89.91 -3.47
C ALA A 172 -3.92 -90.76 -2.78
N GLY A 173 -5.12 -90.21 -2.60
CA GLY A 173 -6.27 -90.90 -2.00
C GLY A 173 -6.18 -91.06 -0.48
N LYS A 174 -5.43 -90.20 0.21
CA LYS A 174 -5.37 -90.19 1.68
C LYS A 174 -6.61 -89.57 2.32
N ALA A 175 -6.65 -89.71 3.65
CA ALA A 175 -7.66 -89.09 4.50
C ALA A 175 -7.43 -87.59 4.64
N ILE A 176 -8.52 -86.83 4.51
CA ILE A 176 -8.61 -85.41 4.86
C ILE A 176 -9.36 -85.30 6.18
N LYS A 177 -9.00 -84.32 7.01
CA LYS A 177 -9.74 -83.94 8.22
C LYS A 177 -10.11 -82.45 8.22
N SER A 178 -11.38 -82.13 7.96
CA SER A 178 -11.85 -80.75 7.86
C SER A 178 -12.53 -80.26 9.15
N PHE A 179 -12.27 -79.00 9.52
CA PHE A 179 -12.86 -78.29 10.65
C PHE A 179 -13.55 -77.02 10.16
N VAL A 180 -14.89 -77.03 10.08
CA VAL A 180 -15.68 -75.82 9.83
C VAL A 180 -15.47 -74.82 10.97
N LEU A 181 -14.94 -73.63 10.65
CA LEU A 181 -14.82 -72.50 11.56
C LEU A 181 -15.87 -71.44 11.23
N PRO A 182 -16.37 -70.66 12.21
CA PRO A 182 -17.14 -69.46 11.92
C PRO A 182 -16.25 -68.46 11.16
N ALA A 183 -16.77 -67.89 10.07
CA ALA A 183 -16.04 -66.88 9.31
C ALA A 183 -15.76 -65.62 10.15
N PRO A 184 -14.59 -64.97 9.98
CA PRO A 184 -14.31 -63.68 10.59
C PRO A 184 -15.28 -62.59 10.09
N PRO A 185 -15.33 -61.42 10.77
CA PRO A 185 -16.09 -60.27 10.29
C PRO A 185 -15.67 -59.89 8.86
N LEU A 186 -16.58 -60.06 7.90
CA LEU A 186 -16.29 -59.85 6.48
C LEU A 186 -15.94 -58.38 6.18
N SER A 187 -14.97 -58.16 5.29
CA SER A 187 -14.36 -56.86 5.00
C SER A 187 -13.77 -56.13 6.23
N HIS A 188 -13.37 -56.90 7.25
CA HIS A 188 -12.52 -56.46 8.36
C HIS A 188 -11.48 -57.54 8.67
N TRP A 189 -10.49 -57.20 9.49
CA TRP A 189 -9.50 -58.15 9.97
C TRP A 189 -10.04 -58.95 11.16
N GLY A 190 -10.03 -60.28 11.03
CA GLY A 190 -10.37 -61.22 12.09
C GLY A 190 -9.17 -62.05 12.51
N HIS A 191 -9.20 -62.49 13.77
CA HIS A 191 -8.15 -63.27 14.42
C HIS A 191 -8.58 -64.74 14.57
N ILE A 192 -7.67 -65.67 14.33
CA ILE A 192 -7.89 -67.12 14.40
C ILE A 192 -6.75 -67.74 15.22
N GLU A 193 -7.09 -68.29 16.39
CA GLU A 193 -6.21 -69.13 17.21
C GLU A 193 -6.64 -70.60 17.10
N ARG A 194 -5.71 -71.54 16.87
CA ARG A 194 -5.99 -73.00 16.89
C ARG A 194 -4.88 -73.82 17.53
N ASN A 195 -5.27 -74.90 18.22
CA ASN A 195 -4.35 -75.93 18.68
C ASN A 195 -4.15 -77.00 17.58
N VAL A 196 -3.31 -76.71 16.60
CA VAL A 196 -3.06 -77.59 15.44
C VAL A 196 -2.60 -79.00 15.86
N LYS A 197 -1.85 -79.15 16.96
CA LYS A 197 -1.40 -80.46 17.46
C LYS A 197 -2.59 -81.32 17.91
N ARG A 198 -3.45 -80.77 18.78
CA ARG A 198 -4.65 -81.44 19.30
C ARG A 198 -5.73 -81.63 18.23
N ASP A 199 -5.80 -80.70 17.28
CA ASP A 199 -6.67 -80.81 16.11
C ASP A 199 -6.19 -81.92 15.16
N TRP A 200 -4.89 -82.22 15.06
CA TRP A 200 -4.37 -83.38 14.32
C TRP A 200 -4.75 -84.71 14.99
N GLU A 201 -4.47 -84.85 16.29
CA GLU A 201 -4.68 -86.10 17.06
C GLU A 201 -6.13 -86.46 17.37
N SER A 202 -7.04 -85.48 17.37
CA SER A 202 -8.43 -85.72 17.80
C SER A 202 -9.18 -86.73 16.90
N PRO A 203 -10.18 -87.48 17.41
CA PRO A 203 -10.88 -88.49 16.62
C PRO A 203 -11.60 -87.90 15.39
N MET A 204 -11.57 -88.62 14.27
CA MET A 204 -12.32 -88.25 13.06
C MET A 204 -13.65 -88.99 13.00
N ARG A 205 -14.75 -88.28 12.71
CA ARG A 205 -16.08 -88.89 12.52
C ARG A 205 -16.41 -88.98 11.03
N LEU A 206 -16.25 -90.16 10.45
CA LEU A 206 -16.46 -90.45 9.03
C LEU A 206 -17.87 -90.10 8.54
N SER A 207 -18.03 -89.93 7.22
CA SER A 207 -19.31 -89.67 6.55
C SER A 207 -20.43 -90.70 6.86
N ASN A 208 -20.08 -91.95 7.16
CA ASN A 208 -21.03 -92.98 7.61
C ASN A 208 -21.36 -92.92 9.12
N GLY A 209 -20.87 -91.91 9.84
CA GLY A 209 -21.07 -91.69 11.27
C GLY A 209 -20.06 -92.38 12.21
N THR A 210 -19.25 -93.30 11.70
CA THR A 210 -18.20 -94.02 12.47
C THR A 210 -17.15 -93.06 13.00
N ILE A 211 -16.68 -93.25 14.23
CA ILE A 211 -15.53 -92.52 14.76
C ILE A 211 -14.28 -93.40 14.66
N ILE A 212 -13.21 -92.86 14.08
CA ILE A 212 -11.86 -93.46 14.06
C ILE A 212 -10.88 -92.60 14.87
N PRO A 213 -9.73 -93.14 15.32
CA PRO A 213 -8.65 -92.35 15.91
C PRO A 213 -8.17 -91.24 14.97
N GLY A 214 -7.59 -90.17 15.52
CA GLY A 214 -6.92 -89.14 14.74
C GLY A 214 -5.55 -89.57 14.22
N PHE A 215 -4.86 -88.63 13.60
CA PHE A 215 -3.57 -88.89 12.96
C PHE A 215 -2.42 -88.98 13.96
N GLN A 216 -1.34 -89.65 13.57
CA GLN A 216 -0.15 -89.82 14.42
C GLN A 216 0.76 -88.59 14.33
N LEU A 217 1.40 -88.23 15.45
CA LEU A 217 2.28 -87.07 15.56
C LEU A 217 3.68 -87.25 14.94
N ASN A 218 4.07 -88.50 14.64
CA ASN A 218 5.38 -88.83 14.07
C ASN A 218 5.46 -88.60 12.55
N ASP A 219 4.40 -88.07 11.95
CA ASP A 219 4.38 -87.59 10.56
C ASP A 219 5.04 -86.20 10.48
N THR A 220 5.56 -85.86 9.30
CA THR A 220 6.17 -84.54 9.06
C THR A 220 5.12 -83.56 8.55
N LEU A 221 5.04 -82.36 9.14
CA LEU A 221 4.30 -81.26 8.55
C LEU A 221 5.13 -80.72 7.38
N PHE A 222 4.73 -81.08 6.16
CA PHE A 222 5.44 -80.76 4.93
C PHE A 222 5.13 -79.34 4.45
N ARG A 223 3.85 -78.94 4.51
CA ARG A 223 3.36 -77.70 3.91
C ARG A 223 2.12 -77.17 4.63
N VAL A 224 1.94 -75.84 4.62
CA VAL A 224 0.71 -75.15 5.04
C VAL A 224 0.29 -74.20 3.93
N GLU A 225 -1.02 -74.05 3.72
CA GLU A 225 -1.60 -73.41 2.53
C GLU A 225 -2.81 -72.55 2.93
N ILE A 226 -2.86 -71.31 2.43
CA ILE A 226 -4.04 -70.44 2.49
C ILE A 226 -4.64 -70.41 1.08
N GLU A 227 -5.92 -70.71 0.97
CA GLU A 227 -6.61 -70.89 -0.31
C GLU A 227 -7.87 -70.04 -0.39
N ALA A 228 -7.98 -69.28 -1.48
CA ALA A 228 -9.15 -68.50 -1.86
C ALA A 228 -9.88 -69.20 -3.02
N TYR A 229 -11.20 -69.10 -3.10
CA TYR A 229 -12.03 -69.92 -3.98
C TYR A 229 -12.91 -69.13 -4.96
N TYR A 230 -13.05 -69.68 -6.16
CA TYR A 230 -14.08 -69.36 -7.12
C TYR A 230 -15.17 -70.43 -7.08
N TYR A 231 -16.43 -70.02 -7.00
CA TYR A 231 -17.56 -70.93 -7.17
C TYR A 231 -18.65 -70.30 -8.04
N LYS A 232 -19.25 -71.11 -8.92
CA LYS A 232 -20.44 -70.77 -9.69
C LYS A 232 -21.53 -71.78 -9.44
N ASP A 233 -22.61 -71.31 -8.83
CA ASP A 233 -23.86 -72.05 -8.73
C ASP A 233 -24.46 -72.19 -10.14
N THR A 234 -24.50 -73.43 -10.65
CA THR A 234 -25.03 -73.77 -11.98
C THR A 234 -26.55 -73.70 -12.05
N SER A 235 -27.24 -73.68 -10.91
CA SER A 235 -28.71 -73.64 -10.81
C SER A 235 -29.24 -72.21 -10.79
N SER A 236 -28.61 -71.30 -10.03
CA SER A 236 -28.98 -69.88 -10.00
C SER A 236 -28.15 -68.99 -10.94
N GLY A 237 -27.06 -69.51 -11.50
CA GLY A 237 -26.11 -68.76 -12.32
C GLY A 237 -25.19 -67.80 -11.55
N LYS A 238 -25.37 -67.68 -10.23
CA LYS A 238 -24.60 -66.80 -9.34
C LYS A 238 -23.14 -67.23 -9.26
N VAL A 239 -22.27 -66.22 -9.17
CA VAL A 239 -20.82 -66.39 -8.99
C VAL A 239 -20.42 -65.85 -7.63
N TYR A 240 -19.57 -66.60 -6.94
CA TYR A 240 -19.05 -66.34 -5.60
C TYR A 240 -17.51 -66.35 -5.65
N GLY A 241 -16.89 -65.50 -4.84
CA GLY A 241 -15.45 -65.32 -4.82
C GLY A 241 -15.04 -64.03 -4.11
N GLU A 242 -13.79 -63.98 -3.67
CA GLU A 242 -13.28 -62.99 -2.71
C GLU A 242 -11.89 -62.44 -3.07
N THR A 243 -11.46 -61.43 -2.32
CA THR A 243 -10.04 -61.23 -2.04
C THR A 243 -9.78 -61.65 -0.60
N VAL A 244 -8.77 -62.47 -0.36
CA VAL A 244 -8.25 -62.79 0.98
C VAL A 244 -6.95 -62.04 1.18
N TRP A 245 -6.79 -61.40 2.33
CA TRP A 245 -5.49 -61.01 2.83
C TRP A 245 -5.14 -61.81 4.09
N ALA A 246 -3.85 -62.10 4.25
CA ALA A 246 -3.31 -62.80 5.42
C ALA A 246 -2.09 -62.06 5.98
N ASP A 247 -2.02 -61.99 7.31
CA ASP A 247 -0.99 -61.28 8.07
C ASP A 247 -0.70 -62.05 9.36
N SER A 248 0.50 -61.86 9.91
CA SER A 248 0.99 -62.45 11.16
C SER A 248 0.61 -63.93 11.33
N VAL A 249 0.82 -64.70 10.25
CA VAL A 249 0.62 -66.15 10.22
C VAL A 249 1.76 -66.80 11.02
N ASN A 250 1.54 -67.18 12.27
CA ASN A 250 2.52 -67.83 13.15
C ASN A 250 2.04 -69.24 13.52
N LEU A 251 2.89 -70.26 13.35
CA LEU A 251 2.74 -71.58 14.00
C LEU A 251 3.92 -71.78 14.95
N TYR A 252 3.64 -72.13 16.20
CA TYR A 252 4.65 -72.21 17.26
C TYR A 252 5.18 -73.63 17.46
N VAL A 253 6.50 -73.78 17.42
CA VAL A 253 7.19 -75.08 17.39
C VAL A 253 8.06 -75.26 18.64
N ASN A 254 7.75 -76.26 19.47
CA ASN A 254 8.35 -76.54 20.77
C ASN A 254 8.30 -75.33 21.75
N SER A 255 7.20 -74.57 21.74
CA SER A 255 7.07 -73.33 22.52
C SER A 255 6.36 -73.53 23.86
N ASN A 256 7.03 -73.19 24.96
CA ASN A 256 6.43 -73.18 26.31
C ASN A 256 5.96 -71.79 26.76
N THR A 257 6.22 -70.73 25.98
CA THR A 257 5.85 -69.35 26.30
C THR A 257 4.72 -68.88 25.38
N PRO A 258 3.59 -68.37 25.89
CA PRO A 258 2.58 -67.73 25.06
C PRO A 258 3.12 -66.44 24.43
N PRO A 259 2.65 -66.05 23.23
CA PRO A 259 2.89 -64.71 22.70
C PRO A 259 2.18 -63.67 23.60
N PRO A 260 2.51 -62.37 23.47
CA PRO A 260 1.68 -61.32 24.05
C PRO A 260 0.26 -61.42 23.46
N PRO A 261 -0.80 -61.49 24.28
CA PRO A 261 -2.17 -61.55 23.74
C PRO A 261 -2.49 -60.28 22.95
N PRO A 262 -3.32 -60.36 21.89
CA PRO A 262 -3.84 -59.18 21.20
C PRO A 262 -4.47 -58.18 22.18
N ALA A 263 -4.25 -56.88 21.95
CA ALA A 263 -4.76 -55.86 22.87
C ALA A 263 -6.32 -55.86 22.82
N PRO A 264 -7.00 -55.93 23.98
CA PRO A 264 -8.45 -56.14 24.01
C PRO A 264 -9.22 -54.88 23.61
N SER A 265 -9.53 -54.76 22.32
CA SER A 265 -10.54 -53.86 21.72
C SER A 265 -10.51 -52.40 22.19
N ASN A 266 -9.33 -51.88 22.53
CA ASN A 266 -9.14 -50.57 23.17
C ASN A 266 -8.26 -49.65 22.32
N TYR A 267 -8.32 -49.80 21.00
CA TYR A 267 -7.38 -49.16 20.10
C TYR A 267 -7.73 -47.68 19.90
N TYR A 268 -6.69 -46.83 19.89
CA TYR A 268 -6.83 -45.38 19.68
C TYR A 268 -5.78 -44.85 18.72
N ALA A 269 -6.17 -43.86 17.91
CA ALA A 269 -5.26 -43.05 17.12
C ALA A 269 -4.86 -41.78 17.90
N ASN A 270 -3.55 -41.55 18.05
CA ASN A 270 -3.00 -40.35 18.69
C ASN A 270 -1.85 -39.78 17.85
N PHE A 271 -2.03 -38.57 17.34
CA PHE A 271 -1.03 -37.87 16.52
C PHE A 271 -0.94 -36.38 16.86
N ASN A 272 0.26 -35.82 16.79
CA ASN A 272 0.54 -34.40 16.83
C ASN A 272 1.00 -33.95 15.44
N LEU A 273 0.21 -33.08 14.80
CA LEU A 273 0.51 -32.54 13.48
C LEU A 273 1.46 -31.35 13.64
N ILE A 274 2.61 -31.40 12.96
CA ILE A 274 3.68 -30.38 13.05
C ILE A 274 4.06 -29.83 11.66
N ASP A 275 4.56 -28.60 11.63
CA ASP A 275 5.09 -27.95 10.42
C ASP A 275 6.57 -28.32 10.15
N SER A 276 7.15 -27.72 9.10
CA SER A 276 8.56 -27.88 8.74
C SER A 276 9.57 -27.37 9.79
N THR A 277 9.12 -26.75 10.89
CA THR A 277 9.95 -26.28 12.01
C THR A 277 9.79 -27.13 13.26
N GLY A 278 8.85 -28.08 13.27
CA GLY A 278 8.44 -28.85 14.44
C GLY A 278 7.38 -28.16 15.31
N THR A 279 6.86 -27.02 14.89
CA THR A 279 5.79 -26.29 15.59
C THR A 279 4.46 -27.00 15.37
N SER A 280 3.65 -27.14 16.42
CA SER A 280 2.34 -27.81 16.35
C SER A 280 1.32 -26.97 15.58
N VAL A 281 0.69 -27.58 14.58
CA VAL A 281 -0.31 -26.95 13.69
C VAL A 281 -1.72 -27.53 13.84
N ASN A 282 -1.98 -28.34 14.88
CA ASN A 282 -3.28 -29.01 15.11
C ASN A 282 -4.51 -28.09 15.09
N SER A 283 -4.36 -26.79 15.36
CA SER A 283 -5.44 -25.78 15.30
C SER A 283 -5.66 -25.18 13.91
N LEU A 284 -4.69 -25.34 12.99
CA LEU A 284 -4.64 -24.73 11.66
C LEU A 284 -5.05 -25.71 10.54
N VAL A 285 -5.20 -27.00 10.86
CA VAL A 285 -5.66 -28.05 9.96
C VAL A 285 -6.90 -28.77 10.48
N LYS A 286 -7.73 -29.27 9.58
CA LYS A 286 -8.74 -30.30 9.89
C LYS A 286 -8.18 -31.67 9.53
N TRP A 287 -8.52 -32.72 10.27
CA TRP A 287 -8.18 -34.10 9.93
C TRP A 287 -9.43 -34.98 9.88
N LYS A 288 -9.30 -36.15 9.21
CA LYS A 288 -10.29 -37.23 9.20
C LYS A 288 -9.59 -38.58 9.26
N LEU A 289 -10.19 -39.53 9.97
CA LEU A 289 -9.75 -40.91 10.03
C LEU A 289 -10.59 -41.76 9.08
N PHE A 290 -9.94 -42.60 8.28
CA PHE A 290 -10.56 -43.57 7.40
C PHE A 290 -10.09 -44.98 7.76
N ASN A 291 -10.94 -45.99 7.63
CA ASN A 291 -10.61 -47.38 7.95
C ASN A 291 -10.13 -48.19 6.73
N SER A 292 -9.90 -49.49 6.95
CA SER A 292 -9.50 -50.49 5.95
C SER A 292 -10.35 -50.50 4.67
N THR A 293 -11.66 -50.23 4.77
CA THR A 293 -12.58 -50.19 3.63
C THR A 293 -12.63 -48.84 2.92
N GLY A 294 -11.85 -47.85 3.38
CA GLY A 294 -11.89 -46.47 2.88
C GLY A 294 -13.08 -45.65 3.38
N SER A 295 -13.80 -46.14 4.40
CA SER A 295 -14.93 -45.44 5.02
C SER A 295 -14.44 -44.47 6.10
N GLU A 296 -15.06 -43.29 6.20
CA GLU A 296 -14.75 -42.33 7.26
C GLU A 296 -15.23 -42.85 8.63
N VAL A 297 -14.35 -42.84 9.62
CA VAL A 297 -14.68 -43.18 11.02
C VAL A 297 -15.39 -41.98 11.67
N ALA A 298 -16.62 -41.73 11.21
CA ALA A 298 -17.37 -40.52 11.50
C ALA A 298 -17.58 -40.31 13.02
N GLY A 299 -17.17 -39.13 13.52
CA GLY A 299 -17.29 -38.77 14.92
C GLY A 299 -16.16 -39.27 15.84
N TYR A 300 -15.17 -40.01 15.31
CA TYR A 300 -14.01 -40.45 16.09
C TYR A 300 -13.28 -39.28 16.76
N THR A 301 -13.08 -39.38 18.07
CA THR A 301 -12.32 -38.39 18.84
C THR A 301 -10.90 -38.90 19.06
N LYS A 302 -9.89 -38.07 18.80
CA LYS A 302 -8.48 -38.41 19.04
C LYS A 302 -8.28 -38.89 20.49
N ASN A 303 -7.55 -40.00 20.66
CA ASN A 303 -7.34 -40.74 21.92
C ASN A 303 -8.56 -41.54 22.46
N ASP A 304 -9.68 -41.61 21.74
CA ASP A 304 -10.80 -42.49 22.11
C ASP A 304 -10.41 -43.96 21.84
N PRO A 305 -10.46 -44.87 22.83
CA PRO A 305 -10.09 -46.28 22.69
C PRO A 305 -11.24 -47.11 22.08
N SER A 306 -11.82 -46.62 20.99
CA SER A 306 -13.03 -47.16 20.34
C SER A 306 -12.79 -47.81 18.98
N LEU A 307 -11.54 -47.85 18.49
CA LEU A 307 -11.20 -48.42 17.19
C LEU A 307 -11.11 -49.95 17.23
N MET A 308 -11.43 -50.57 16.10
CA MET A 308 -11.16 -51.99 15.85
C MET A 308 -9.69 -52.18 15.48
N PHE A 309 -9.20 -53.42 15.43
CA PHE A 309 -7.82 -53.69 15.03
C PHE A 309 -7.72 -53.88 13.52
N GLU A 310 -7.60 -52.78 12.80
CA GLU A 310 -7.51 -52.72 11.35
C GLU A 310 -6.59 -51.55 10.91
N PRO A 311 -6.13 -51.51 9.64
CA PRO A 311 -5.47 -50.34 9.09
C PRO A 311 -6.35 -49.09 9.17
N TYR A 312 -5.78 -47.97 9.59
CA TYR A 312 -6.42 -46.65 9.49
C TYR A 312 -5.52 -45.66 8.75
N TYR A 313 -6.16 -44.79 7.98
CA TYR A 313 -5.55 -43.71 7.22
C TYR A 313 -5.96 -42.36 7.78
N LEU A 314 -4.99 -41.44 7.87
CA LEU A 314 -5.22 -40.07 8.30
C LEU A 314 -5.17 -39.14 7.09
N ASP A 315 -6.31 -38.56 6.72
CA ASP A 315 -6.35 -37.42 5.84
C ASP A 315 -6.17 -36.13 6.66
N VAL A 316 -5.32 -35.21 6.20
CA VAL A 316 -5.23 -33.85 6.75
C VAL A 316 -5.50 -32.83 5.67
N TYR A 317 -6.30 -31.82 6.00
CA TYR A 317 -6.81 -30.79 5.14
C TYR A 317 -6.44 -29.41 5.67
N TYR A 318 -5.99 -28.51 4.80
CA TYR A 318 -5.59 -27.15 5.14
C TYR A 318 -6.49 -26.10 4.47
N PRO A 319 -6.95 -25.07 5.19
CA PRO A 319 -6.91 -24.88 6.65
C PRO A 319 -8.10 -25.58 7.35
N THR A 320 -8.32 -25.29 8.64
CA THR A 320 -9.41 -25.80 9.49
C THR A 320 -10.83 -25.34 9.09
N LEU A 321 -11.21 -25.45 7.81
CA LEU A 321 -12.54 -25.04 7.36
C LEU A 321 -13.62 -26.00 7.88
N THR A 322 -14.68 -25.40 8.42
CA THR A 322 -15.91 -26.10 8.82
C THR A 322 -17.05 -25.69 7.88
N GLY A 323 -17.90 -26.65 7.49
CA GLY A 323 -19.17 -26.38 6.80
C GLY A 323 -19.15 -26.24 5.27
N GLN A 324 -18.03 -26.49 4.57
CA GLN A 324 -18.03 -26.64 3.10
C GLN A 324 -18.00 -28.11 2.67
N ASN A 325 -18.69 -28.42 1.55
CA ASN A 325 -18.66 -29.70 0.87
C ASN A 325 -18.47 -29.46 -0.65
N PRO A 326 -17.39 -29.95 -1.29
CA PRO A 326 -16.28 -30.69 -0.69
C PRO A 326 -15.48 -29.85 0.31
N GLU A 327 -14.80 -30.56 1.20
CA GLU A 327 -13.99 -30.02 2.30
C GLU A 327 -12.68 -29.35 1.83
N PRO A 328 -11.92 -28.70 2.74
CA PRO A 328 -10.65 -28.02 2.45
C PRO A 328 -9.61 -28.84 1.67
N TYR A 329 -8.50 -28.19 1.32
CA TYR A 329 -7.49 -28.79 0.46
C TYR A 329 -6.71 -29.89 1.19
N ARG A 330 -6.87 -31.15 0.77
CA ARG A 330 -6.10 -32.27 1.32
C ARG A 330 -4.61 -32.07 1.07
N ILE A 331 -3.84 -32.01 2.15
CA ILE A 331 -2.38 -31.85 2.15
C ILE A 331 -1.64 -33.10 2.69
N PHE A 332 -2.35 -34.09 3.21
CA PHE A 332 -1.78 -35.33 3.73
C PHE A 332 -2.76 -36.50 3.56
N HIS A 333 -2.22 -37.70 3.35
CA HIS A 333 -2.94 -38.97 3.34
C HIS A 333 -1.92 -40.11 3.54
N GLU A 334 -1.83 -40.68 4.74
CA GLU A 334 -0.95 -41.83 5.05
C GLU A 334 -1.61 -42.79 6.05
N ARG A 335 -1.20 -44.06 6.04
CA ARG A 335 -1.56 -45.08 7.06
C ARG A 335 -0.91 -44.71 8.38
N ILE A 336 -1.68 -44.68 9.48
CA ILE A 336 -1.17 -44.40 10.83
C ILE A 336 -1.17 -45.65 11.71
N ARG A 337 -0.29 -45.67 12.71
CA ARG A 337 -0.19 -46.72 13.73
C ARG A 337 -1.02 -46.35 14.96
N LEU A 338 -1.72 -47.33 15.52
CA LEU A 338 -2.55 -47.17 16.72
C LEU A 338 -1.74 -47.31 18.01
N ASN A 339 -2.31 -46.91 19.13
CA ASN A 339 -1.81 -47.07 20.51
C ASN A 339 -0.43 -46.43 20.80
N MET A 340 0.01 -45.50 19.95
CA MET A 340 1.23 -44.72 20.12
C MET A 340 1.00 -43.25 19.78
N THR A 341 1.84 -42.34 20.30
CA THR A 341 1.76 -40.90 19.99
C THR A 341 2.68 -40.59 18.81
N LEU A 342 2.13 -40.38 17.62
CA LEU A 342 2.89 -40.06 16.42
C LEU A 342 3.14 -38.55 16.30
N ALA A 343 4.35 -38.13 15.97
CA ALA A 343 4.63 -36.78 15.48
C ALA A 343 4.64 -36.82 13.95
N ILE A 344 3.64 -36.21 13.31
CA ILE A 344 3.43 -36.29 11.85
C ILE A 344 3.84 -34.96 11.20
N PRO A 345 4.96 -34.91 10.44
CA PRO A 345 5.43 -33.71 9.79
C PRO A 345 4.63 -33.44 8.50
N LEU A 346 3.80 -32.40 8.52
CA LEU A 346 3.09 -31.94 7.34
C LEU A 346 4.04 -31.12 6.45
N GLN A 347 3.79 -31.12 5.14
CA GLN A 347 4.52 -30.30 4.16
C GLN A 347 4.03 -28.83 4.21
N MET A 348 4.07 -28.24 5.41
CA MET A 348 3.65 -26.87 5.72
C MET A 348 4.86 -26.04 6.12
N TYR A 349 5.08 -24.92 5.43
CA TYR A 349 6.22 -24.04 5.63
C TYR A 349 5.72 -22.64 6.05
N PRO A 350 6.08 -22.15 7.25
CA PRO A 350 5.57 -20.86 7.74
C PRO A 350 6.12 -19.68 6.93
N GLN A 351 5.28 -18.67 6.70
CA GLN A 351 5.61 -17.47 5.92
C GLN A 351 5.21 -16.19 6.67
N THR A 352 5.84 -15.06 6.32
CA THR A 352 5.77 -13.80 7.06
C THR A 352 4.93 -12.72 6.39
N LEU A 353 4.32 -13.02 5.23
CA LEU A 353 3.41 -12.12 4.54
C LEU A 353 2.03 -12.06 5.23
N VAL A 354 1.57 -13.19 5.76
CA VAL A 354 0.35 -13.28 6.58
C VAL A 354 0.75 -13.74 7.98
N THR A 355 0.27 -13.06 9.02
CA THR A 355 0.60 -13.39 10.41
C THR A 355 0.09 -14.79 10.77
N GLY A 356 1.01 -15.75 10.91
CA GLY A 356 0.67 -17.16 11.14
C GLY A 356 0.24 -17.93 9.88
N GLY A 357 0.48 -17.38 8.69
CA GLY A 357 0.23 -18.05 7.41
C GLY A 357 1.34 -19.03 7.02
N TYR A 358 1.00 -19.92 6.09
CA TYR A 358 1.86 -20.99 5.58
C TYR A 358 1.85 -21.04 4.04
N VAL A 359 2.79 -21.82 3.50
CA VAL A 359 2.66 -22.48 2.20
C VAL A 359 2.64 -23.98 2.45
N ALA A 360 1.57 -24.65 2.04
CA ALA A 360 1.31 -26.06 2.26
C ALA A 360 1.25 -26.85 0.94
N PHE A 361 1.72 -28.10 0.97
CA PHE A 361 1.77 -29.00 -0.19
C PHE A 361 1.10 -30.34 0.14
N ASN A 362 0.56 -31.03 -0.86
CA ASN A 362 -0.04 -32.37 -0.71
C ASN A 362 0.91 -33.55 -0.95
N ASN A 363 2.19 -33.27 -1.20
CA ASN A 363 3.18 -34.22 -1.70
C ASN A 363 4.57 -33.76 -1.27
N THR A 364 5.48 -34.70 -1.02
CA THR A 364 6.80 -34.42 -0.44
C THR A 364 7.64 -33.46 -1.28
N VAL A 365 8.12 -32.39 -0.65
CA VAL A 365 9.02 -31.37 -1.20
C VAL A 365 10.42 -31.59 -0.63
N ALA A 366 11.43 -31.74 -1.49
CA ALA A 366 12.80 -32.06 -1.05
C ALA A 366 13.52 -30.85 -0.41
N SER A 367 13.21 -29.64 -0.89
CA SER A 367 13.63 -28.39 -0.28
C SER A 367 12.71 -27.25 -0.69
N LEU A 368 12.55 -26.27 0.20
CA LEU A 368 11.78 -25.06 -0.04
C LEU A 368 12.49 -23.85 0.55
N ASN A 369 12.52 -22.75 -0.19
CA ASN A 369 13.11 -21.48 0.21
C ASN A 369 12.13 -20.34 -0.07
N LEU A 370 11.65 -19.67 0.98
CA LEU A 370 10.75 -18.51 0.92
C LEU A 370 11.55 -17.21 0.97
N PHE A 371 11.39 -16.35 -0.04
CA PHE A 371 12.11 -15.08 -0.15
C PHE A 371 11.23 -14.01 -0.78
N ALA A 372 11.50 -12.72 -0.54
CA ALA A 372 10.63 -11.62 -0.95
C ALA A 372 9.15 -11.86 -0.56
N GLN A 373 8.88 -11.67 0.73
CA GLN A 373 7.57 -11.86 1.37
C GLN A 373 7.03 -10.47 1.78
N ASP A 374 6.34 -9.79 0.87
CA ASP A 374 5.80 -8.43 1.12
C ASP A 374 4.41 -8.24 0.50
N ASN A 375 3.73 -7.14 0.84
CA ASN A 375 2.33 -6.86 0.45
C ASN A 375 2.08 -6.76 -1.08
N LEU A 376 3.11 -6.93 -1.91
CA LEU A 376 3.06 -6.98 -3.37
C LEU A 376 3.41 -8.37 -3.92
N VAL A 377 4.18 -9.19 -3.20
CA VAL A 377 4.72 -10.45 -3.72
C VAL A 377 5.02 -11.49 -2.64
N LEU A 378 4.75 -12.75 -2.96
CA LEU A 378 5.28 -13.93 -2.27
C LEU A 378 6.04 -14.77 -3.29
N ASN A 379 7.37 -14.86 -3.15
CA ASN A 379 8.19 -15.79 -3.92
C ASN A 379 8.64 -16.98 -3.07
N PHE A 380 8.71 -18.14 -3.68
CA PHE A 380 9.43 -19.29 -3.14
C PHE A 380 9.98 -20.18 -4.24
N THR A 381 11.12 -20.81 -3.99
CA THR A 381 11.61 -21.91 -4.81
C THR A 381 11.36 -23.21 -4.06
N ALA A 382 10.70 -24.17 -4.71
CA ALA A 382 10.46 -25.51 -4.18
C ALA A 382 11.04 -26.58 -5.13
N THR A 383 11.49 -27.71 -4.59
CA THR A 383 12.03 -28.84 -5.38
C THR A 383 11.27 -30.13 -5.12
N ARG A 384 11.08 -30.95 -6.16
CA ARG A 384 10.28 -32.19 -6.07
C ARG A 384 10.97 -33.22 -5.16
N GLY A 385 10.30 -33.64 -4.09
CA GLY A 385 10.69 -34.80 -3.28
C GLY A 385 9.94 -36.09 -3.65
N SER A 386 8.89 -35.99 -4.47
CA SER A 386 8.02 -37.10 -4.85
C SER A 386 7.53 -37.03 -6.31
N THR A 387 7.11 -38.17 -6.86
CA THR A 387 6.54 -38.30 -8.21
C THR A 387 5.01 -38.17 -8.19
N GLY A 388 4.49 -36.98 -8.42
CA GLY A 388 3.05 -36.76 -8.53
C GLY A 388 2.66 -35.33 -8.94
N PRO A 389 1.35 -35.04 -9.07
CA PRO A 389 0.84 -33.68 -9.16
C PRO A 389 0.85 -33.02 -7.78
N TYR A 390 1.37 -31.80 -7.71
CA TYR A 390 1.39 -30.97 -6.50
C TYR A 390 0.19 -30.02 -6.50
N LEU A 391 -0.55 -30.08 -5.40
CA LEU A 391 -1.51 -29.09 -4.94
C LEU A 391 -0.77 -28.22 -3.92
N ILE A 392 -0.60 -26.94 -4.25
CA ILE A 392 0.03 -25.93 -3.39
C ILE A 392 -1.09 -25.02 -2.86
N VAL A 393 -1.03 -24.69 -1.57
CA VAL A 393 -1.97 -23.80 -0.88
C VAL A 393 -1.16 -22.77 -0.12
N ALA A 394 -1.41 -21.48 -0.31
CA ALA A 394 -0.67 -20.41 0.36
C ALA A 394 -1.62 -19.32 0.87
N ASP A 395 -1.45 -18.89 2.12
CA ASP A 395 -2.18 -17.73 2.64
C ASP A 395 -1.72 -16.44 1.94
N ALA A 396 -2.69 -15.58 1.66
CA ALA A 396 -2.48 -14.35 0.93
C ALA A 396 -3.19 -13.16 1.60
N PRO A 397 -2.62 -11.95 1.55
CA PRO A 397 -3.24 -10.75 2.12
C PRO A 397 -4.38 -10.22 1.23
N SER A 398 -4.47 -10.67 -0.02
CA SER A 398 -5.51 -10.30 -0.98
C SER A 398 -5.49 -11.21 -2.21
N ARG A 399 -6.47 -11.06 -3.11
CA ARG A 399 -6.51 -11.77 -4.39
C ARG A 399 -5.28 -11.42 -5.27
N PRO A 400 -4.52 -12.42 -5.75
CA PRO A 400 -3.43 -12.18 -6.71
C PRO A 400 -3.92 -11.53 -8.01
N LEU A 401 -3.05 -10.74 -8.63
CA LEU A 401 -3.17 -10.33 -10.03
C LEU A 401 -2.83 -11.50 -10.95
N PHE A 402 -1.75 -12.22 -10.64
CA PHE A 402 -1.31 -13.43 -11.34
C PHE A 402 -0.39 -14.28 -10.46
N VAL A 403 -0.24 -15.54 -10.86
CA VAL A 403 0.76 -16.48 -10.32
C VAL A 403 1.64 -16.95 -11.48
N THR A 404 2.93 -17.12 -11.26
CA THR A 404 3.86 -17.71 -12.23
C THR A 404 4.55 -18.95 -11.68
N LEU A 405 4.95 -19.85 -12.58
CA LEU A 405 5.88 -20.94 -12.32
C LEU A 405 7.05 -20.82 -13.30
N ASN A 406 8.28 -20.78 -12.80
CA ASN A 406 9.51 -20.58 -13.58
C ASN A 406 9.39 -19.37 -14.53
N ASN A 407 8.87 -18.26 -14.00
CA ASN A 407 8.53 -17.00 -14.69
C ASN A 407 7.41 -17.08 -15.75
N THR A 408 6.83 -18.25 -16.02
CA THR A 408 5.69 -18.42 -16.93
C THR A 408 4.38 -18.17 -16.17
N ALA A 409 3.56 -17.24 -16.65
CA ALA A 409 2.26 -16.95 -16.04
C ALA A 409 1.30 -18.14 -16.17
N LEU A 410 0.67 -18.53 -15.06
CA LEU A 410 -0.24 -19.67 -15.00
C LEU A 410 -1.65 -19.29 -15.49
N ALA A 411 -2.26 -20.18 -16.25
CA ALA A 411 -3.63 -20.04 -16.72
C ALA A 411 -4.63 -20.04 -15.55
N PRO A 412 -5.81 -19.37 -15.67
CA PRO A 412 -6.85 -19.35 -14.64
C PRO A 412 -7.46 -20.72 -14.26
N THR A 413 -7.08 -21.80 -14.97
CA THR A 413 -7.45 -23.18 -14.64
C THR A 413 -6.41 -23.90 -13.77
N GLN A 414 -5.18 -23.38 -13.71
CA GLN A 414 -4.06 -23.93 -12.93
C GLN A 414 -3.98 -23.34 -11.52
N TRP A 415 -4.58 -22.17 -11.27
CA TRP A 415 -4.66 -21.56 -9.95
C TRP A 415 -6.01 -20.87 -9.72
N THR A 416 -6.42 -20.78 -8.45
CA THR A 416 -7.65 -20.12 -8.00
C THR A 416 -7.39 -19.37 -6.69
N TYR A 417 -8.17 -18.33 -6.41
CA TYR A 417 -8.15 -17.64 -5.12
C TYR A 417 -9.49 -17.87 -4.39
N ASP A 418 -9.42 -18.42 -3.18
CA ASP A 418 -10.57 -18.49 -2.27
C ASP A 418 -10.61 -17.19 -1.44
N GLN A 419 -11.62 -16.36 -1.74
CA GLN A 419 -11.82 -15.08 -1.07
C GLN A 419 -12.41 -15.21 0.34
N THR A 420 -13.02 -16.36 0.68
CA THR A 420 -13.58 -16.61 2.02
C THR A 420 -12.46 -16.73 3.06
N ASN A 421 -11.39 -17.43 2.67
CA ASN A 421 -10.29 -17.84 3.54
C ASN A 421 -8.96 -17.17 3.19
N SER A 422 -8.95 -16.31 2.18
CA SER A 422 -7.78 -15.58 1.65
C SER A 422 -6.63 -16.48 1.20
N LEU A 423 -6.96 -17.58 0.51
CA LEU A 423 -6.00 -18.60 0.08
C LEU A 423 -5.77 -18.55 -1.43
N VAL A 424 -4.50 -18.72 -1.83
CA VAL A 424 -4.13 -19.07 -3.20
C VAL A 424 -3.97 -20.58 -3.29
N ARG A 425 -4.73 -21.20 -4.20
CA ARG A 425 -4.61 -22.61 -4.55
C ARG A 425 -3.97 -22.73 -5.93
N MET A 426 -2.97 -23.58 -6.08
CA MET A 426 -2.29 -23.87 -7.35
C MET A 426 -2.19 -25.39 -7.56
N ARG A 427 -2.35 -25.85 -8.80
CA ARG A 427 -2.15 -27.24 -9.24
C ARG A 427 -1.09 -27.29 -10.33
N THR A 428 -0.09 -28.13 -10.15
CA THR A 428 1.04 -28.28 -11.08
C THR A 428 1.56 -29.72 -11.08
N SER A 429 2.13 -30.18 -12.20
CA SER A 429 2.89 -31.43 -12.24
C SER A 429 4.33 -31.26 -11.72
N ASP A 430 4.83 -30.02 -11.71
CA ASP A 430 6.25 -29.70 -11.51
C ASP A 430 6.45 -28.53 -10.52
N LEU A 431 7.63 -28.45 -9.92
CA LEU A 431 8.02 -27.41 -8.97
C LEU A 431 9.20 -26.59 -9.50
N GLY A 432 9.46 -25.44 -8.88
CA GLY A 432 10.54 -24.54 -9.27
C GLY A 432 10.37 -23.21 -8.55
N LEU A 433 10.63 -22.10 -9.26
CA LEU A 433 10.31 -20.76 -8.77
C LEU A 433 8.80 -20.48 -8.92
N ILE A 434 8.09 -20.33 -7.82
CA ILE A 434 6.72 -19.81 -7.80
C ILE A 434 6.77 -18.33 -7.38
N THR A 435 6.04 -17.50 -8.11
CA THR A 435 5.86 -16.07 -7.80
C THR A 435 4.37 -15.75 -7.80
N ILE A 436 3.83 -15.37 -6.64
CA ILE A 436 2.45 -14.90 -6.47
C ILE A 436 2.51 -13.37 -6.36
N VAL A 437 1.90 -12.65 -7.31
CA VAL A 437 1.90 -11.18 -7.32
C VAL A 437 0.54 -10.65 -6.91
N PHE A 438 0.52 -9.83 -5.86
CA PHE A 438 -0.67 -9.20 -5.32
C PHE A 438 -0.88 -7.82 -5.92
N LYS A 439 -2.14 -7.37 -5.97
CA LYS A 439 -2.40 -5.95 -6.17
C LYS A 439 -1.94 -5.23 -4.90
N ALA A 440 -1.15 -4.18 -5.06
CA ALA A 440 -0.73 -3.38 -3.93
C ALA A 440 -1.92 -3.01 -3.04
N SER A 441 -1.83 -3.31 -1.74
CA SER A 441 -2.67 -2.68 -0.72
C SER A 441 -2.31 -1.19 -0.71
N LEU A 442 -2.99 -0.43 -1.55
CA LEU A 442 -2.89 1.01 -1.66
C LEU A 442 -3.78 1.62 -0.59
N ASN A 443 -3.18 2.49 0.21
CA ASN A 443 -3.78 3.17 1.36
C ASN A 443 -3.86 4.66 1.06
N TRP A 444 -4.64 5.36 1.87
CA TRP A 444 -4.71 6.81 1.86
C TRP A 444 -4.28 7.37 3.23
N ALA A 445 -4.00 8.67 3.27
CA ALA A 445 -3.81 9.43 4.51
C ALA A 445 -4.39 10.83 4.33
N ARG A 446 -5.05 11.35 5.36
CA ARG A 446 -5.59 12.72 5.37
C ARG A 446 -5.02 13.48 6.57
N PHE A 447 -4.70 14.76 6.38
CA PHE A 447 -4.11 15.62 7.39
C PHE A 447 -4.93 16.90 7.52
N ASP A 448 -5.40 17.20 8.71
CA ASP A 448 -6.06 18.47 8.99
C ASP A 448 -5.25 19.19 10.08
N PHE A 449 -4.73 20.36 9.73
CA PHE A 449 -3.76 21.13 10.50
C PHE A 449 -4.48 22.20 11.31
N THR A 450 -4.15 22.32 12.60
CA THR A 450 -4.76 23.32 13.48
C THR A 450 -3.72 24.21 14.16
N ASP A 451 -4.10 25.46 14.44
CA ASP A 451 -3.32 26.36 15.29
C ASP A 451 -3.47 26.02 16.80
N LEU A 452 -2.80 26.77 17.67
CA LEU A 452 -2.88 26.58 19.12
C LEU A 452 -4.27 26.87 19.71
N ASN A 453 -5.14 27.59 18.98
CA ASN A 453 -6.52 27.88 19.36
C ASN A 453 -7.51 26.83 18.81
N GLY A 454 -7.08 25.92 17.93
CA GLY A 454 -7.89 24.89 17.28
C GLY A 454 -8.45 25.26 15.90
N ASN A 455 -8.13 26.45 15.36
CA ASN A 455 -8.58 26.87 14.03
C ASN A 455 -7.89 26.06 12.92
N LEU A 456 -8.60 25.73 11.84
CA LEU A 456 -8.01 25.06 10.68
C LEU A 456 -7.07 25.97 9.90
N VAL A 457 -5.83 25.52 9.70
CA VAL A 457 -4.75 26.27 9.01
C VAL A 457 -4.22 25.58 7.76
N ASN A 458 -4.98 24.64 7.16
CA ASN A 458 -4.58 23.89 5.95
C ASN A 458 -4.14 24.80 4.78
N SER A 459 -4.71 26.01 4.65
CA SER A 459 -4.36 27.01 3.61
C SER A 459 -3.17 27.91 3.96
N LYS A 460 -2.56 27.72 5.14
CA LYS A 460 -1.44 28.50 5.68
C LYS A 460 -0.16 27.68 5.84
N VAL A 461 -0.17 26.42 5.43
CA VAL A 461 0.98 25.50 5.49
C VAL A 461 1.14 24.73 4.20
N ALA A 462 2.38 24.38 3.87
CA ALA A 462 2.71 23.36 2.87
C ALA A 462 3.14 22.07 3.60
N TRP A 463 3.08 20.93 2.93
CA TRP A 463 3.58 19.67 3.49
C TRP A 463 4.13 18.77 2.39
N GLN A 464 5.05 17.88 2.76
CA GLN A 464 5.61 16.86 1.87
C GLN A 464 5.69 15.53 2.61
N LEU A 465 5.25 14.47 1.93
CA LEU A 465 5.36 13.10 2.44
C LEU A 465 6.71 12.49 2.03
N TYR A 466 7.32 11.71 2.92
CA TYR A 466 8.58 11.01 2.71
C TYR A 466 8.47 9.54 3.16
N ASN A 467 9.22 8.66 2.50
CA ASN A 467 9.48 7.29 2.94
C ASN A 467 11.01 7.04 3.01
N ALA A 468 11.43 5.77 3.14
CA ALA A 468 12.86 5.41 3.20
C ALA A 468 13.64 5.71 1.89
N SER A 469 12.96 5.88 0.76
CA SER A 469 13.55 6.16 -0.56
C SER A 469 13.60 7.66 -0.90
N GLY A 470 13.05 8.54 -0.05
CA GLY A 470 13.02 9.98 -0.27
C GLY A 470 11.60 10.56 -0.30
N SER A 471 11.40 11.58 -1.12
CA SER A 471 10.11 12.28 -1.26
C SER A 471 9.08 11.42 -2.00
N VAL A 472 7.84 11.43 -1.52
CA VAL A 472 6.71 10.69 -2.09
C VAL A 472 5.72 11.68 -2.69
N PRO A 473 5.52 11.71 -4.02
CA PRO A 473 4.46 12.53 -4.63
C PRO A 473 3.10 11.97 -4.20
N TYR A 474 2.32 12.79 -3.49
CA TYR A 474 1.08 12.37 -2.85
C TYR A 474 0.08 13.53 -2.82
N ASN A 475 -1.14 13.33 -3.32
CA ASN A 475 -2.26 14.24 -3.03
C ASN A 475 -3.06 13.69 -1.85
N GLN A 476 -3.57 14.58 -1.00
CA GLN A 476 -4.23 14.20 0.24
C GLN A 476 -5.51 13.40 0.00
N GLY A 477 -5.54 12.15 0.50
CA GLY A 477 -6.65 11.23 0.27
C GLY A 477 -6.50 10.32 -0.96
N ASP A 478 -5.45 10.47 -1.77
CA ASP A 478 -5.15 9.51 -2.83
C ASP A 478 -4.97 8.09 -2.25
N VAL A 479 -5.55 7.09 -2.90
CA VAL A 479 -5.40 5.68 -2.55
C VAL A 479 -4.20 5.11 -3.32
N ASN A 480 -2.98 5.50 -2.93
CA ASN A 480 -1.74 5.09 -3.59
C ASN A 480 -0.53 4.82 -2.66
N LEU A 481 -0.68 4.90 -1.34
CA LEU A 481 0.40 4.63 -0.37
C LEU A 481 0.55 3.12 -0.09
N ARG A 482 1.77 2.59 -0.15
CA ARG A 482 2.04 1.15 -0.01
C ARG A 482 1.94 0.70 1.45
N GLY A 483 1.08 -0.28 1.72
CA GLY A 483 0.98 -0.92 3.04
C GLY A 483 2.33 -1.50 3.49
N GLY A 484 2.63 -1.40 4.79
CA GLY A 484 3.89 -1.86 5.38
C GLY A 484 5.06 -0.85 5.29
N GLN A 485 4.99 0.19 4.46
CA GLN A 485 6.01 1.24 4.45
C GLN A 485 5.80 2.26 5.59
N ALA A 486 6.90 2.69 6.20
CA ALA A 486 6.88 3.76 7.20
C ALA A 486 6.98 5.14 6.54
N TYR A 487 5.91 5.93 6.64
CA TYR A 487 5.83 7.27 6.10
C TYR A 487 6.06 8.36 7.16
N LYS A 488 6.74 9.44 6.76
CA LYS A 488 6.97 10.66 7.54
C LYS A 488 6.37 11.86 6.80
N LEU A 489 5.54 12.64 7.48
CA LEU A 489 5.06 13.93 7.01
C LEU A 489 5.98 15.02 7.53
N ASN A 490 6.54 15.83 6.64
CA ASN A 490 7.12 17.12 6.98
C ASN A 490 6.11 18.21 6.69
N VAL A 491 5.88 19.09 7.66
CA VAL A 491 4.99 20.25 7.57
C VAL A 491 5.86 21.51 7.55
N TYR A 492 5.51 22.45 6.70
CA TYR A 492 6.29 23.65 6.44
C TYR A 492 5.42 24.90 6.49
N TYR A 493 5.97 26.00 7.00
CA TYR A 493 5.33 27.32 6.91
C TYR A 493 5.88 28.08 5.69
N PRO A 494 5.05 28.33 4.65
CA PRO A 494 5.44 29.12 3.49
C PRO A 494 5.27 30.62 3.79
N THR A 495 6.30 31.40 3.49
CA THR A 495 6.21 32.87 3.44
C THR A 495 6.03 33.35 1.99
N SER A 496 5.80 34.65 1.77
CA SER A 496 5.19 35.18 0.51
C SER A 496 6.02 35.00 -0.77
N SER A 497 7.26 34.54 -0.70
CA SER A 497 8.14 34.23 -1.84
C SER A 497 8.95 32.95 -1.64
N PHE A 498 8.26 31.87 -1.23
CA PHE A 498 8.74 30.47 -1.33
C PHE A 498 9.98 30.08 -0.50
N GLN A 499 10.29 30.81 0.59
CA GLN A 499 11.06 30.21 1.69
C GLN A 499 10.17 29.22 2.45
N ILE A 500 10.68 28.01 2.69
CA ILE A 500 9.92 26.85 3.18
C ILE A 500 10.57 26.36 4.49
N TYR A 501 10.07 26.83 5.62
CA TYR A 501 10.61 26.48 6.94
C TYR A 501 10.00 25.19 7.47
N LEU A 502 10.81 24.18 7.82
CA LEU A 502 10.33 22.95 8.45
C LEU A 502 9.83 23.24 9.88
N VAL A 503 8.54 23.05 10.12
CA VAL A 503 7.88 23.36 11.40
C VAL A 503 7.39 22.14 12.17
N LYS A 504 7.23 20.97 11.51
CA LYS A 504 6.94 19.71 12.20
C LYS A 504 7.31 18.50 11.35
N THR A 505 7.82 17.45 11.98
CA THR A 505 7.91 16.10 11.39
C THR A 505 7.04 15.14 12.20
N ARG A 506 6.20 14.32 11.55
CA ARG A 506 5.32 13.34 12.21
C ARG A 506 5.30 12.01 11.45
N ARG A 507 5.28 10.88 12.15
CA ARG A 507 4.99 9.56 11.54
C ARG A 507 3.53 9.52 11.11
N VAL A 508 3.27 9.06 9.90
CA VAL A 508 1.91 8.99 9.32
C VAL A 508 1.27 7.63 9.58
N PRO A 509 0.13 7.55 10.28
CA PRO A 509 -0.76 6.39 10.23
C PRO A 509 -1.55 6.38 8.91
N LEU A 510 -1.90 5.18 8.42
CA LEU A 510 -2.60 4.98 7.15
C LEU A 510 -4.10 4.73 7.36
N ASN A 511 -4.90 5.03 6.35
CA ASN A 511 -6.36 4.91 6.28
C ASN A 511 -7.13 5.69 7.37
N VAL A 512 -6.55 6.81 7.84
CA VAL A 512 -7.15 7.69 8.84
C VAL A 512 -6.94 9.17 8.52
N THR A 513 -7.85 10.00 9.01
CA THR A 513 -7.65 11.45 9.11
C THR A 513 -6.89 11.76 10.39
N THR A 514 -5.72 12.37 10.26
CA THR A 514 -4.85 12.74 11.38
C THR A 514 -4.93 14.22 11.63
N ASN A 515 -5.52 14.63 12.76
CA ASN A 515 -5.47 16.02 13.21
C ASN A 515 -4.06 16.36 13.72
N ILE A 516 -3.48 17.46 13.24
CA ILE A 516 -2.11 17.89 13.54
C ILE A 516 -2.13 19.34 14.04
N GLN A 517 -2.21 19.51 15.36
CA GLN A 517 -1.96 20.81 15.95
C GLN A 517 -0.50 21.22 15.72
N LEU A 518 -0.29 22.46 15.29
CA LEU A 518 1.00 23.09 15.06
C LEU A 518 1.24 24.14 16.14
N ALA A 519 2.51 24.44 16.42
CA ALA A 519 2.87 25.54 17.31
C ALA A 519 2.78 26.85 16.54
N MET A 520 1.54 27.26 16.24
CA MET A 520 1.16 28.42 15.45
C MET A 520 0.10 29.21 16.19
N ILE A 521 0.17 30.54 16.15
CA ILE A 521 -0.90 31.44 16.61
C ILE A 521 -1.03 32.59 15.60
N PRO A 522 -2.25 33.02 15.21
CA PRO A 522 -2.43 34.17 14.32
C PRO A 522 -1.86 35.45 14.96
N GLU A 523 -1.43 36.38 14.12
CA GLU A 523 -0.94 37.71 14.55
C GLU A 523 -1.68 38.86 13.85
N SER A 524 -1.76 40.01 14.51
CA SER A 524 -2.55 41.19 14.06
C SER A 524 -1.73 42.32 13.44
N SER A 525 -0.41 42.20 13.37
CA SER A 525 0.46 43.18 12.71
C SER A 525 0.45 43.02 11.18
N THR A 526 0.24 41.79 10.68
CA THR A 526 0.05 41.47 9.25
C THR A 526 -1.27 40.74 9.00
N SER A 527 -2.01 41.13 7.96
CA SER A 527 -3.33 40.54 7.66
C SER A 527 -3.25 39.02 7.39
N GLY A 528 -3.68 38.23 8.39
CA GLY A 528 -3.68 36.77 8.34
C GLY A 528 -2.29 36.12 8.39
N GLY A 529 -1.29 36.80 8.95
CA GLY A 529 -0.01 36.20 9.32
C GLY A 529 -0.10 35.36 10.59
N TYR A 530 1.00 34.66 10.91
CA TYR A 530 1.13 33.84 12.12
C TYR A 530 2.51 34.02 12.77
N ILE A 531 2.58 33.83 14.08
CA ILE A 531 3.82 33.44 14.78
C ILE A 531 3.88 31.91 14.81
N VAL A 532 5.01 31.35 14.39
CA VAL A 532 5.18 29.92 14.13
C VAL A 532 6.48 29.40 14.75
N PHE A 533 6.43 28.26 15.43
CA PHE A 533 7.57 27.61 16.06
C PHE A 533 7.82 26.23 15.42
N ASN A 534 9.10 25.87 15.23
CA ASN A 534 9.50 24.56 14.71
C ASN A 534 9.41 23.40 15.73
N ASN A 535 9.08 23.69 16.99
CA ASN A 535 9.03 22.78 18.11
C ASN A 535 7.83 23.13 19.00
N THR A 536 7.39 22.19 19.83
CA THR A 536 6.24 22.43 20.72
C THR A 536 6.59 23.40 21.84
N ILE A 537 5.62 24.26 22.18
CA ILE A 537 5.68 25.25 23.26
C ILE A 537 4.58 24.93 24.28
N ALA A 538 4.77 25.34 25.53
CA ALA A 538 3.78 25.16 26.60
C ALA A 538 2.67 26.22 26.52
N SER A 539 3.05 27.47 26.25
CA SER A 539 2.12 28.57 25.96
C SER A 539 2.77 29.68 25.14
N ILE A 540 1.93 30.52 24.53
CA ILE A 540 2.29 31.84 24.03
C ILE A 540 1.21 32.85 24.45
N ASN A 541 1.63 34.05 24.82
CA ASN A 541 0.78 35.20 25.13
C ASN A 541 1.27 36.41 24.32
N ILE A 542 0.36 37.09 23.62
CA ILE A 542 0.65 38.26 22.78
C ILE A 542 0.21 39.51 23.55
N ALA A 543 1.15 40.44 23.78
CA ALA A 543 0.91 41.65 24.56
C ALA A 543 0.66 42.89 23.68
N ILE A 544 1.38 43.02 22.56
CA ILE A 544 1.26 44.14 21.60
C ILE A 544 1.53 43.58 20.20
N GLN A 545 0.71 43.91 19.21
CA GLN A 545 0.97 43.64 17.78
C GLN A 545 0.33 44.74 16.93
N ASP A 546 1.16 45.69 16.48
CA ASP A 546 0.77 46.84 15.67
C ASP A 546 1.75 47.05 14.49
N THR A 547 1.61 48.14 13.72
CA THR A 547 2.46 48.39 12.54
C THR A 547 3.88 48.89 12.84
N SER A 548 4.19 49.13 14.12
CA SER A 548 5.46 49.64 14.65
C SER A 548 6.13 48.65 15.63
N HIS A 549 5.38 47.82 16.35
CA HIS A 549 5.93 46.87 17.32
C HIS A 549 5.21 45.52 17.37
N ALA A 550 5.93 44.47 17.76
CA ALA A 550 5.36 43.21 18.22
C ALA A 550 6.01 42.76 19.56
N ASN A 551 5.18 42.33 20.51
CA ASN A 551 5.58 41.86 21.83
C ASN A 551 4.81 40.58 22.20
N PHE A 552 5.51 39.48 22.45
CA PHE A 552 4.92 38.21 22.87
C PHE A 552 5.83 37.41 23.80
N THR A 553 5.25 36.72 24.78
CA THR A 553 5.96 35.80 25.67
C THR A 553 5.62 34.36 25.29
N ALA A 554 6.63 33.55 25.01
CA ALA A 554 6.48 32.11 24.75
C ALA A 554 7.22 31.29 25.81
N THR A 555 6.65 30.16 26.21
CA THR A 555 7.24 29.25 27.22
C THR A 555 7.53 27.86 26.62
N PRO A 556 8.67 27.22 26.93
CA PRO A 556 9.04 25.95 26.33
C PRO A 556 8.39 24.75 27.04
N ASN A 557 8.13 23.66 26.30
CA ASN A 557 7.87 22.35 26.93
C ASN A 557 9.17 21.63 27.32
N ASN A 558 10.27 21.94 26.64
CA ASN A 558 11.55 21.28 26.75
C ASN A 558 12.68 22.20 26.28
N ASN A 559 13.91 21.96 26.74
CA ASN A 559 15.08 22.65 26.18
C ASN A 559 15.35 22.10 24.77
N SER A 560 15.28 22.96 23.75
CA SER A 560 15.48 22.61 22.35
C SER A 560 15.80 23.86 21.52
N PRO A 561 16.48 23.72 20.36
CA PRO A 561 16.67 24.83 19.43
C PRO A 561 15.35 25.20 18.76
N TYR A 562 14.84 26.38 19.10
CA TYR A 562 13.66 26.97 18.51
C TYR A 562 14.03 27.85 17.31
N SER A 563 13.30 27.68 16.21
CA SER A 563 13.23 28.61 15.09
C SER A 563 11.82 29.18 15.10
N ILE A 564 11.71 30.45 15.46
CA ILE A 564 10.48 31.23 15.43
C ILE A 564 10.41 31.94 14.08
N ILE A 565 9.29 31.86 13.38
CA ILE A 565 9.01 32.63 12.16
C ILE A 565 7.78 33.49 12.44
N MET A 566 7.83 34.76 12.07
CA MET A 566 6.70 35.70 12.17
C MET A 566 6.62 36.54 10.90
N ASN A 567 5.41 36.72 10.37
CA ASN A 567 5.17 37.75 9.36
C ASN A 567 5.22 39.13 10.01
N VAL A 568 5.85 40.09 9.33
CA VAL A 568 6.06 41.45 9.85
C VAL A 568 5.63 42.47 8.79
N PRO A 569 4.92 43.55 9.16
CA PRO A 569 4.36 44.49 8.18
C PRO A 569 5.42 45.34 7.47
N ARG A 570 6.65 45.46 8.03
CA ARG A 570 7.73 46.35 7.57
C ARG A 570 9.11 45.76 7.93
N LYS A 571 10.21 46.36 7.46
CA LYS A 571 11.57 45.97 7.90
C LYS A 571 11.70 46.11 9.42
N VAL A 572 12.23 45.07 10.05
CA VAL A 572 12.65 45.04 11.46
C VAL A 572 13.87 45.92 11.70
N LEU A 573 13.88 46.66 12.81
CA LEU A 573 14.99 47.48 13.29
C LEU A 573 15.75 46.83 14.45
N SER A 574 15.04 46.16 15.35
CA SER A 574 15.59 45.56 16.57
C SER A 574 14.75 44.35 16.98
N VAL A 575 15.42 43.41 17.65
CA VAL A 575 14.77 42.30 18.36
C VAL A 575 15.41 42.21 19.74
N GLN A 576 14.59 42.07 20.77
CA GLN A 576 15.03 41.77 22.13
C GLN A 576 14.35 40.50 22.62
N ARG A 577 15.02 39.75 23.51
CA ARG A 577 14.49 38.59 24.22
C ARG A 577 14.77 38.74 25.71
N THR A 578 13.71 38.95 26.49
CA THR A 578 13.76 39.17 27.95
C THR A 578 14.74 40.31 28.31
N GLY A 579 14.64 41.43 27.58
CA GLY A 579 15.50 42.62 27.75
C GLY A 579 16.90 42.51 27.14
N VAL A 580 17.29 41.38 26.55
CA VAL A 580 18.58 41.22 25.87
C VAL A 580 18.41 41.41 24.37
N THR A 581 19.06 42.42 23.79
CA THR A 581 19.09 42.63 22.33
C THR A 581 19.73 41.45 21.61
N LEU A 582 19.09 40.99 20.54
CA LEU A 582 19.54 39.89 19.68
C LEU A 582 20.21 40.44 18.41
N THR A 583 21.17 39.70 17.87
CA THR A 583 22.06 40.14 16.77
C THR A 583 21.51 39.76 15.39
N GLU A 584 21.34 40.74 14.48
CA GLU A 584 20.97 40.48 13.08
C GLU A 584 22.07 39.65 12.39
N GLY A 585 21.69 38.61 11.66
CA GLY A 585 22.59 37.67 10.99
C GLY A 585 23.05 36.48 11.83
N LEU A 586 22.89 36.53 13.16
CA LEU A 586 23.27 35.43 14.08
C LEU A 586 22.05 34.86 14.82
N ASP A 587 21.40 35.69 15.63
CA ASP A 587 20.23 35.30 16.44
C ASP A 587 18.92 35.45 15.66
N TRP A 588 18.87 36.40 14.72
CA TRP A 588 17.70 36.61 13.85
C TRP A 588 18.07 37.12 12.47
N THR A 589 17.17 36.92 11.51
CA THR A 589 17.28 37.46 10.14
C THR A 589 15.93 38.01 9.69
N PHE A 590 15.94 39.18 9.04
CA PHE A 590 14.78 39.71 8.32
C PHE A 590 14.88 39.35 6.84
N ASP A 591 13.86 38.68 6.32
CA ASP A 591 13.71 38.42 4.88
C ASP A 591 12.80 39.49 4.25
N ALA A 592 13.43 40.36 3.46
CA ALA A 592 12.78 41.48 2.79
C ALA A 592 11.89 41.09 1.60
N ALA A 593 12.05 39.90 1.02
CA ALA A 593 11.19 39.40 -0.06
C ALA A 593 9.96 38.66 0.49
N ASN A 594 10.08 38.11 1.70
CA ASN A 594 9.04 37.34 2.38
C ASN A 594 8.23 38.16 3.41
N SER A 595 8.63 39.42 3.67
CA SER A 595 8.11 40.26 4.76
C SER A 595 7.98 39.47 6.07
N ALA A 596 9.07 38.79 6.43
CA ALA A 596 9.12 37.84 7.53
C ALA A 596 10.40 38.00 8.34
N ILE A 597 10.29 37.78 9.65
CA ILE A 597 11.43 37.61 10.53
C ILE A 597 11.58 36.14 10.92
N ARG A 598 12.82 35.68 10.98
CA ARG A 598 13.20 34.40 11.58
C ARG A 598 14.10 34.67 12.79
N ILE A 599 13.76 34.11 13.95
CA ILE A 599 14.57 34.16 15.17
C ILE A 599 15.01 32.73 15.49
N THR A 600 16.30 32.50 15.68
CA THR A 600 16.87 31.20 16.07
C THR A 600 17.41 31.29 17.49
N THR A 601 16.93 30.44 18.40
CA THR A 601 17.27 30.57 19.83
C THR A 601 17.12 29.26 20.61
N ASN A 602 17.95 29.05 21.61
CA ASN A 602 17.92 27.84 22.45
C ASN A 602 17.06 28.00 23.72
N GLN A 603 16.46 29.18 23.95
CA GLN A 603 15.56 29.44 25.08
C GLN A 603 14.47 30.41 24.64
N LEU A 604 13.22 30.15 25.03
CA LEU A 604 12.10 31.07 24.83
C LEU A 604 12.01 32.08 26.00
N GLY A 605 11.18 33.11 25.82
CA GLY A 605 11.00 34.21 26.76
C GLY A 605 10.06 35.26 26.18
N THR A 606 10.18 36.51 26.64
CA THR A 606 9.45 37.66 26.10
C THR A 606 10.21 38.27 24.93
N PHE A 607 9.69 38.17 23.72
CA PHE A 607 10.27 38.77 22.52
C PHE A 607 9.62 40.14 22.27
N PHE A 608 10.45 41.15 22.03
CA PHE A 608 10.03 42.49 21.59
C PHE A 608 10.71 42.80 20.25
N ILE A 609 9.96 43.31 19.28
CA ILE A 609 10.41 43.52 17.90
C ILE A 609 9.99 44.91 17.45
N ASP A 610 10.94 45.70 16.96
CA ASP A 610 10.73 47.06 16.44
C ASP A 610 10.64 47.06 14.91
N PHE A 611 9.68 47.80 14.34
CA PHE A 611 9.49 47.95 12.89
C PHE A 611 9.78 49.39 12.41
N ARG A 612 10.27 49.52 11.16
CA ARG A 612 10.66 50.80 10.58
C ARG A 612 9.44 51.69 10.23
N PRO A 613 9.44 53.01 10.52
CA PRO A 613 8.35 53.91 10.14
C PRO A 613 8.28 54.21 8.63
N THR A 614 7.13 54.76 8.20
CA THR A 614 6.79 55.09 6.80
C THR A 614 7.08 56.56 6.46
N TYR A 615 7.37 56.83 5.18
CA TYR A 615 7.66 58.17 4.65
C TYR A 615 6.82 58.50 3.39
N ILE A 616 6.66 59.79 3.09
CA ILE A 616 5.94 60.38 1.94
C ILE A 616 6.91 61.24 1.12
N TYR A 617 6.76 61.24 -0.21
CA TYR A 617 7.49 62.09 -1.15
C TYR A 617 6.54 63.02 -1.93
N PRO A 618 6.24 64.24 -1.42
CA PRO A 618 5.39 65.19 -2.14
C PRO A 618 6.16 65.88 -3.27
N VAL A 619 5.78 65.59 -4.52
CA VAL A 619 6.25 66.31 -5.71
C VAL A 619 5.11 67.17 -6.25
N VAL A 620 5.32 68.48 -6.31
CA VAL A 620 4.35 69.46 -6.83
C VAL A 620 5.08 70.38 -7.80
N THR A 621 4.47 70.68 -8.95
CA THR A 621 5.00 71.63 -9.95
C THR A 621 3.97 72.70 -10.28
N PHE A 622 4.41 73.95 -10.45
CA PHE A 622 3.53 75.11 -10.64
C PHE A 622 3.65 75.68 -12.05
N HIS A 623 2.51 75.87 -12.71
CA HIS A 623 2.44 76.36 -14.09
C HIS A 623 1.50 77.57 -14.20
N ASP A 624 1.75 78.46 -15.15
CA ASP A 624 0.87 79.59 -15.47
C ASP A 624 -0.27 79.20 -16.45
N PHE A 625 -1.11 80.17 -16.85
CA PHE A 625 -2.16 79.96 -17.86
C PHE A 625 -1.64 79.56 -19.25
N GLN A 626 -0.34 79.73 -19.53
CA GLN A 626 0.32 79.31 -20.76
C GLN A 626 1.04 77.95 -20.62
N GLY A 627 0.92 77.29 -19.45
CA GLY A 627 1.57 76.01 -19.13
C GLY A 627 3.05 76.12 -18.77
N LYS A 628 3.59 77.34 -18.68
CA LYS A 628 5.00 77.61 -18.40
C LYS A 628 5.27 77.48 -16.90
N ALA A 629 6.37 76.81 -16.55
CA ALA A 629 6.79 76.60 -15.18
C ALA A 629 7.09 77.94 -14.46
N VAL A 630 6.56 78.10 -13.26
CA VAL A 630 6.70 79.31 -12.42
C VAL A 630 7.36 79.03 -11.07
N ASP A 631 7.76 77.79 -10.77
CA ASP A 631 8.44 77.39 -9.53
C ASP A 631 9.61 78.32 -9.12
N PRO A 632 10.49 78.79 -10.04
CA PRO A 632 11.64 79.64 -9.69
C PRO A 632 11.30 81.05 -9.18
N ILE A 633 10.03 81.48 -9.23
CA ILE A 633 9.59 82.81 -8.77
C ILE A 633 8.59 82.74 -7.60
N LEU A 634 8.40 81.55 -7.06
CA LEU A 634 7.49 81.28 -5.95
C LEU A 634 8.28 80.95 -4.68
N THR A 635 7.61 81.07 -3.54
CA THR A 635 8.11 80.54 -2.27
C THR A 635 7.07 79.58 -1.71
N THR A 636 7.46 78.34 -1.46
CA THR A 636 6.58 77.30 -0.89
C THR A 636 6.84 77.11 0.60
N LYS A 637 5.82 76.72 1.34
CA LYS A 637 5.90 76.27 2.73
C LYS A 637 5.05 75.03 2.91
N ILE A 638 5.51 74.07 3.70
CA ILE A 638 4.74 72.90 4.12
C ILE A 638 4.59 72.95 5.62
N PHE A 639 3.38 72.68 6.11
CA PHE A 639 3.02 72.63 7.52
C PHE A 639 2.58 71.22 7.92
N ASP A 640 3.02 70.74 9.08
CA ASP A 640 2.55 69.48 9.68
C ASP A 640 1.14 69.59 10.27
N SER A 641 0.58 68.48 10.78
CA SER A 641 -0.75 68.44 11.42
C SER A 641 -0.89 69.33 12.66
N LYS A 642 0.21 69.89 13.17
CA LYS A 642 0.29 70.74 14.36
C LYS A 642 0.60 72.20 14.01
N GLY A 643 0.77 72.54 12.73
CA GLY A 643 1.06 73.88 12.23
C GLY A 643 2.54 74.27 12.23
N ASN A 644 3.48 73.33 12.43
CA ASN A 644 4.92 73.61 12.34
C ASN A 644 5.38 73.62 10.89
N ILE A 645 6.28 74.54 10.52
CA ILE A 645 6.91 74.55 9.19
C ILE A 645 7.90 73.38 9.07
N VAL A 646 7.77 72.62 7.99
CA VAL A 646 8.65 71.48 7.67
C VAL A 646 9.49 71.79 6.42
N ASN A 647 10.81 71.76 6.57
CA ASN A 647 11.75 72.11 5.51
C ASN A 647 11.82 71.00 4.44
N ASN A 648 10.98 71.10 3.40
CA ASN A 648 11.05 70.22 2.24
C ASN A 648 12.15 70.63 1.26
N THR A 649 13.39 70.23 1.54
CA THR A 649 14.52 70.32 0.59
C THR A 649 14.58 69.08 -0.34
N GLY A 650 13.42 68.61 -0.81
CA GLY A 650 13.29 67.33 -1.53
C GLY A 650 13.45 66.09 -0.65
N ALA A 651 13.34 66.23 0.67
CA ALA A 651 13.54 65.16 1.63
C ALA A 651 12.25 64.37 1.93
N PRO A 652 12.32 63.06 2.19
CA PRO A 652 11.16 62.27 2.61
C PRO A 652 10.58 62.78 3.93
N LEU A 653 9.30 63.12 3.92
CA LEU A 653 8.56 63.50 5.13
C LEU A 653 8.03 62.23 5.83
N PRO A 654 7.84 62.20 7.15
CA PRO A 654 7.06 61.14 7.83
C PRO A 654 5.63 61.02 7.28
N GLN A 655 4.88 59.99 7.72
CA GLN A 655 3.45 59.90 7.41
C GLN A 655 2.61 60.79 8.35
N ASP A 656 2.16 61.95 7.84
CA ASP A 656 1.26 62.89 8.54
C ASP A 656 0.37 63.66 7.53
N ASN A 657 -0.63 64.40 8.04
CA ASN A 657 -1.51 65.27 7.25
C ASN A 657 -0.84 66.64 7.03
N TYR A 658 -0.23 66.84 5.86
CA TYR A 658 0.48 68.08 5.52
C TYR A 658 -0.38 69.10 4.76
N THR A 659 -0.11 70.39 4.97
CA THR A 659 -0.66 71.51 4.18
C THR A 659 0.43 72.26 3.44
N LEU A 660 0.25 72.46 2.14
CA LEU A 660 1.09 73.28 1.27
C LEU A 660 0.52 74.70 1.16
N GLU A 661 1.39 75.69 1.25
CA GLU A 661 1.12 77.09 0.90
C GLU A 661 2.14 77.62 -0.11
N VAL A 662 1.69 78.44 -1.06
CA VAL A 662 2.49 78.95 -2.18
C VAL A 662 2.35 80.47 -2.27
N TYR A 663 3.48 81.17 -2.32
CA TYR A 663 3.56 82.62 -2.24
C TYR A 663 4.23 83.22 -3.48
N PHE A 664 3.72 84.35 -3.99
CA PHE A 664 4.34 85.18 -5.03
C PHE A 664 4.60 86.58 -4.50
N ALA A 665 5.83 87.08 -4.64
CA ALA A 665 6.28 88.38 -4.11
C ALA A 665 5.90 88.63 -2.62
N GLY A 666 5.82 87.57 -1.81
CA GLY A 666 5.44 87.61 -0.40
C GLY A 666 3.95 87.41 -0.09
N TYR A 667 3.07 87.41 -1.09
CA TYR A 667 1.62 87.24 -0.91
C TYR A 667 1.19 85.78 -1.14
N LEU A 668 0.28 85.26 -0.32
CA LEU A 668 -0.27 83.91 -0.44
C LEU A 668 -1.18 83.82 -1.68
N MET A 669 -0.83 82.93 -2.61
CA MET A 669 -1.54 82.73 -3.88
C MET A 669 -2.34 81.41 -3.92
N TYR A 670 -1.88 80.38 -3.23
CA TYR A 670 -2.47 79.04 -3.27
C TYR A 670 -2.25 78.28 -1.96
N LYS A 671 -3.22 77.45 -1.57
CA LYS A 671 -3.19 76.64 -0.36
C LYS A 671 -3.97 75.33 -0.56
N GLN A 672 -3.37 74.20 -0.21
CA GLN A 672 -3.98 72.87 -0.39
C GLN A 672 -3.43 71.84 0.61
N SER A 673 -4.23 70.86 1.01
CA SER A 673 -3.74 69.67 1.73
C SER A 673 -3.00 68.74 0.77
N LEU A 674 -1.80 68.28 1.16
CA LEU A 674 -1.01 67.33 0.38
C LEU A 674 -1.53 65.90 0.61
N THR A 675 -1.80 65.19 -0.49
CA THR A 675 -2.21 63.77 -0.47
C THR A 675 -1.07 62.88 -0.95
N THR A 676 -1.10 61.60 -0.56
CA THR A 676 -0.02 60.61 -0.80
C THR A 676 0.05 60.07 -2.23
N SER A 677 -0.67 60.66 -3.18
CA SER A 677 -0.97 60.08 -4.49
C SER A 677 -0.52 60.95 -5.67
N SER A 678 0.62 60.57 -6.27
CA SER A 678 1.16 61.08 -7.55
C SER A 678 1.58 62.56 -7.60
N ASN A 679 2.41 62.92 -8.59
CA ASN A 679 2.91 64.28 -8.78
C ASN A 679 1.74 65.24 -9.03
N GLN A 680 1.58 66.27 -8.20
CA GLN A 680 0.53 67.26 -8.40
C GLN A 680 1.02 68.38 -9.33
N ASN A 681 0.41 68.48 -10.52
CA ASN A 681 0.60 69.64 -11.39
C ASN A 681 -0.47 70.69 -11.06
N VAL A 682 -0.05 71.86 -10.61
CA VAL A 682 -0.94 72.95 -10.20
C VAL A 682 -0.82 74.10 -11.19
N GLN A 683 -1.86 74.32 -11.97
CA GLN A 683 -2.02 75.58 -12.69
C GLN A 683 -2.40 76.68 -11.70
N LEU A 684 -1.55 77.69 -11.57
CA LEU A 684 -1.82 78.90 -10.81
C LEU A 684 -2.46 79.95 -11.71
N SER A 685 -3.32 80.76 -11.09
CA SER A 685 -4.00 81.93 -11.67
C SER A 685 -3.00 83.06 -12.01
N MET A 686 -2.11 82.80 -12.98
CA MET A 686 -0.96 83.64 -13.34
C MET A 686 -0.84 83.81 -14.86
N MET A 687 -0.42 85.01 -15.30
CA MET A 687 -0.19 85.35 -16.71
C MET A 687 1.07 86.22 -16.88
N PRO A 688 2.05 85.86 -17.73
CA PRO A 688 3.29 86.61 -17.89
C PRO A 688 3.09 87.96 -18.59
N ILE A 689 3.75 89.00 -18.09
CA ILE A 689 3.69 90.37 -18.63
C ILE A 689 4.79 90.54 -19.68
N GLY A 690 4.50 90.08 -20.90
CA GLY A 690 5.43 90.08 -22.02
C GLY A 690 6.50 88.99 -21.91
N THR A 691 7.67 89.22 -22.51
CA THR A 691 8.74 88.21 -22.64
C THR A 691 9.74 88.21 -21.47
N THR A 692 9.74 89.22 -20.60
CA THR A 692 10.68 89.34 -19.48
C THR A 692 10.39 88.28 -18.41
N GLN A 693 11.41 87.46 -18.09
CA GLN A 693 11.29 86.43 -17.06
C GLN A 693 10.99 87.07 -15.68
N GLY A 694 10.02 86.51 -14.96
CA GLY A 694 9.65 86.92 -13.60
C GLY A 694 8.60 88.03 -13.48
N ARG A 695 8.13 88.64 -14.58
CA ARG A 695 7.02 89.61 -14.52
C ARG A 695 5.68 88.93 -14.78
N TYR A 696 4.76 88.96 -13.82
CA TYR A 696 3.44 88.31 -13.92
C TYR A 696 2.31 89.19 -13.35
N ILE A 697 1.10 89.00 -13.89
CA ILE A 697 -0.15 89.23 -13.16
C ILE A 697 -0.45 87.91 -12.45
N ALA A 698 -0.73 87.93 -11.15
CA ALA A 698 -1.02 86.76 -10.33
C ALA A 698 -2.21 87.06 -9.42
N ILE A 699 -3.18 86.15 -9.35
CA ILE A 699 -4.51 86.42 -8.78
C ILE A 699 -4.87 85.31 -7.79
N ASN A 700 -5.19 85.61 -6.53
CA ASN A 700 -5.33 84.59 -5.47
C ASN A 700 -6.73 83.93 -5.39
N SER A 701 -7.45 83.87 -6.51
CA SER A 701 -8.79 83.29 -6.65
C SER A 701 -8.86 82.38 -7.87
N ILE A 702 -9.92 81.58 -7.97
CA ILE A 702 -10.23 80.79 -9.16
C ILE A 702 -10.71 81.74 -10.25
N ILE A 703 -9.91 81.86 -11.31
CA ILE A 703 -10.23 82.70 -12.46
C ILE A 703 -10.15 81.92 -13.77
N THR A 704 -11.03 82.26 -14.71
CA THR A 704 -11.15 81.59 -16.00
C THR A 704 -10.16 82.13 -17.04
N SER A 705 -9.75 83.40 -16.90
CA SER A 705 -8.82 84.05 -17.82
C SER A 705 -8.19 85.31 -17.23
N ILE A 706 -6.96 85.58 -17.67
CA ILE A 706 -6.33 86.91 -17.67
C ILE A 706 -5.98 87.23 -19.12
N THR A 707 -6.33 88.42 -19.60
CA THR A 707 -5.98 88.87 -20.97
C THR A 707 -5.31 90.23 -20.88
N ILE A 708 -4.04 90.31 -21.26
CA ILE A 708 -3.33 91.59 -21.40
C ILE A 708 -3.84 92.26 -22.68
N LEU A 709 -4.41 93.46 -22.54
CA LEU A 709 -4.95 94.27 -23.62
C LEU A 709 -3.88 95.25 -24.14
N GLU A 710 -3.09 95.83 -23.23
CA GLU A 710 -1.99 96.73 -23.57
C GLU A 710 -0.84 96.62 -22.57
N ASN A 711 0.41 96.74 -23.04
CA ASN A 711 1.62 96.68 -22.20
C ASN A 711 2.74 97.50 -22.86
N ASN A 712 2.85 98.77 -22.49
CA ASN A 712 3.81 99.73 -23.03
C ASN A 712 4.52 100.48 -21.87
N ALA A 713 5.35 101.50 -22.18
CA ALA A 713 6.12 102.23 -21.16
C ALA A 713 5.27 103.16 -20.26
N ALA A 714 4.13 103.62 -20.75
CA ALA A 714 3.19 104.51 -20.07
C ALA A 714 1.99 103.78 -19.46
N GLN A 715 1.68 102.54 -19.90
CA GLN A 715 0.43 101.87 -19.55
C GLN A 715 0.53 100.34 -19.53
N LEU A 716 -0.11 99.70 -18.55
CA LEU A 716 -0.42 98.27 -18.54
C LEU A 716 -1.92 98.10 -18.33
N GLN A 717 -2.61 97.52 -19.30
CA GLN A 717 -4.03 97.20 -19.23
C GLN A 717 -4.25 95.70 -19.37
N PHE A 718 -5.06 95.12 -18.49
CA PHE A 718 -5.47 93.73 -18.56
C PHE A 718 -6.91 93.54 -18.08
N SER A 719 -7.61 92.58 -18.66
CA SER A 719 -8.89 92.08 -18.16
C SER A 719 -8.68 90.79 -17.38
N ALA A 720 -9.43 90.59 -16.29
CA ALA A 720 -9.50 89.34 -15.54
C ALA A 720 -10.96 88.93 -15.33
N VAL A 721 -11.26 87.64 -15.41
CA VAL A 721 -12.63 87.10 -15.28
C VAL A 721 -12.62 85.87 -14.37
N GLY A 722 -13.56 85.80 -13.43
CA GLY A 722 -13.73 84.66 -12.50
C GLY A 722 -14.33 85.05 -11.15
N GLU A 723 -13.94 84.35 -10.09
CA GLU A 723 -14.53 84.46 -8.75
C GLU A 723 -13.90 85.57 -7.88
N SER A 724 -14.74 86.23 -7.09
CA SER A 724 -14.46 87.39 -6.23
C SER A 724 -14.90 87.11 -4.78
N PRO A 725 -14.30 87.70 -3.72
CA PRO A 725 -13.28 88.77 -3.71
C PRO A 725 -11.85 88.27 -3.97
N THR A 726 -10.95 89.19 -4.32
CA THR A 726 -9.63 88.83 -4.84
C THR A 726 -8.51 89.82 -4.51
N LEU A 727 -7.31 89.27 -4.30
CA LEU A 727 -6.03 89.97 -4.29
C LEU A 727 -5.34 89.76 -5.65
N ILE A 728 -5.00 90.86 -6.33
CA ILE A 728 -4.30 90.86 -7.61
C ILE A 728 -2.91 91.44 -7.42
N ILE A 729 -1.88 90.63 -7.65
CA ILE A 729 -0.47 91.02 -7.61
C ILE A 729 0.02 91.25 -9.04
N VAL A 730 0.65 92.39 -9.32
CA VAL A 730 1.13 92.74 -10.67
C VAL A 730 2.57 93.23 -10.64
N SER A 731 3.45 92.61 -11.44
CA SER A 731 4.84 93.06 -11.62
C SER A 731 4.95 94.26 -12.56
N VAL A 732 5.06 95.45 -11.97
CA VAL A 732 5.06 96.75 -12.66
C VAL A 732 6.48 97.24 -12.95
N PRO A 733 6.69 98.11 -13.96
CA PRO A 733 8.02 98.68 -14.24
C PRO A 733 8.41 99.77 -13.22
N SER A 734 7.43 100.41 -12.60
CA SER A 734 7.56 101.48 -11.61
C SER A 734 6.26 101.61 -10.82
N LYS A 735 6.20 102.50 -9.81
CA LYS A 735 4.95 102.81 -9.11
C LYS A 735 3.94 103.45 -10.09
N PRO A 736 2.70 102.95 -10.20
CA PRO A 736 1.65 103.63 -10.98
C PRO A 736 1.35 105.03 -10.45
N LEU A 737 1.02 105.95 -11.36
CA LEU A 737 0.40 107.25 -11.05
C LEU A 737 -1.07 107.05 -10.66
N THR A 738 -1.78 106.22 -11.42
CA THR A 738 -3.17 105.84 -11.17
C THR A 738 -3.38 104.36 -11.50
N ILE A 739 -4.39 103.77 -10.87
CA ILE A 739 -4.96 102.48 -11.25
C ILE A 739 -6.47 102.69 -11.38
N ALA A 740 -7.08 102.14 -12.42
CA ALA A 740 -8.53 102.14 -12.63
C ALA A 740 -9.07 100.74 -12.91
N LEU A 741 -10.30 100.48 -12.49
CA LEU A 741 -11.11 99.31 -12.84
C LEU A 741 -12.30 99.79 -13.67
N ASP A 742 -12.42 99.27 -14.89
CA ASP A 742 -13.47 99.61 -15.87
C ASP A 742 -13.69 101.13 -16.01
N GLY A 743 -12.58 101.87 -16.10
CA GLY A 743 -12.52 103.32 -16.26
C GLY A 743 -12.62 104.14 -14.98
N LYS A 744 -12.92 103.53 -13.82
CA LYS A 744 -13.02 104.23 -12.52
C LYS A 744 -11.73 104.07 -11.71
N THR A 745 -11.12 105.17 -11.27
CA THR A 745 -9.92 105.14 -10.42
C THR A 745 -10.17 104.39 -9.11
N ILE A 746 -9.29 103.46 -8.76
CA ILE A 746 -9.33 102.70 -7.51
C ILE A 746 -8.12 103.03 -6.62
N ASN A 747 -8.38 103.12 -5.30
CA ASN A 747 -7.37 103.51 -4.30
C ASN A 747 -6.96 102.35 -3.37
N ASN A 748 -7.62 101.18 -3.45
CA ASN A 748 -7.34 100.04 -2.58
C ASN A 748 -6.18 99.17 -3.12
N TRP A 749 -5.00 99.77 -3.19
CA TRP A 749 -3.78 99.10 -3.63
C TRP A 749 -2.54 99.58 -2.89
N THR A 750 -1.54 98.71 -2.81
CA THR A 750 -0.20 99.03 -2.29
C THR A 750 0.85 98.82 -3.38
N TYR A 751 2.03 99.42 -3.21
CA TYR A 751 3.20 99.21 -4.06
C TYR A 751 4.40 98.85 -3.19
N ASN A 752 5.02 97.70 -3.46
CA ASN A 752 6.27 97.28 -2.87
C ASN A 752 7.42 97.60 -3.82
N SER A 753 8.24 98.58 -3.44
CA SER A 753 9.40 99.04 -4.22
C SER A 753 10.58 98.05 -4.23
N THR A 754 10.62 97.08 -3.31
CA THR A 754 11.67 96.05 -3.25
C THR A 754 11.41 94.93 -4.25
N THR A 755 10.15 94.58 -4.50
CA THR A 755 9.74 93.55 -5.45
C THR A 755 9.24 94.11 -6.79
N SER A 756 9.11 95.43 -6.91
CA SER A 756 8.42 96.11 -8.02
C SER A 756 7.05 95.52 -8.34
N THR A 757 6.30 95.15 -7.30
CA THR A 757 4.93 94.64 -7.42
C THR A 757 3.93 95.60 -6.78
N ILE A 758 2.78 95.76 -7.41
CA ILE A 758 1.58 96.23 -6.70
C ILE A 758 0.78 95.05 -6.16
N ALA A 759 -0.03 95.32 -5.15
CA ALA A 759 -1.09 94.43 -4.68
C ALA A 759 -2.41 95.22 -4.63
N ILE A 760 -3.39 94.84 -5.43
CA ILE A 760 -4.74 95.42 -5.49
C ILE A 760 -5.68 94.49 -4.72
N GLN A 761 -6.49 95.04 -3.80
CA GLN A 761 -7.57 94.31 -3.15
C GLN A 761 -8.92 94.77 -3.71
N THR A 762 -9.70 93.84 -4.24
CA THR A 762 -10.95 94.15 -4.96
C THR A 762 -12.06 93.13 -4.68
N SER A 763 -13.31 93.59 -4.69
CA SER A 763 -14.53 92.77 -4.70
C SER A 763 -15.13 92.63 -6.10
N GLU A 764 -14.44 93.13 -7.14
CA GLU A 764 -14.88 93.11 -8.54
C GLU A 764 -13.70 92.78 -9.46
N LEU A 765 -13.94 91.97 -10.49
CA LEU A 765 -12.99 91.67 -11.56
C LEU A 765 -13.51 92.26 -12.87
N GLY A 766 -12.59 92.77 -13.70
CA GLY A 766 -12.91 93.50 -14.92
C GLY A 766 -11.64 94.00 -15.59
N THR A 767 -11.69 95.16 -16.24
CA THR A 767 -10.56 95.75 -16.97
C THR A 767 -9.74 96.67 -16.06
N PHE A 768 -8.60 96.17 -15.60
CA PHE A 768 -7.62 96.94 -14.83
C PHE A 768 -6.71 97.73 -15.78
N THR A 769 -6.60 99.04 -15.53
CA THR A 769 -5.72 99.95 -16.27
C THR A 769 -4.77 100.62 -15.28
N LEU A 770 -3.47 100.39 -15.45
CA LEU A 770 -2.40 100.99 -14.66
C LEU A 770 -1.68 102.02 -15.55
N THR A 771 -1.57 103.26 -15.08
CA THR A 771 -0.87 104.33 -15.81
C THR A 771 0.43 104.69 -15.09
N PHE A 772 1.52 104.80 -15.83
CA PHE A 772 2.86 105.13 -15.36
C PHE A 772 3.30 106.50 -15.91
N SER A 773 4.29 107.12 -15.28
CA SER A 773 4.98 108.27 -15.85
C SER A 773 5.89 107.81 -16.99
N ASP A 774 5.57 108.17 -18.24
CA ASP A 774 6.52 107.99 -19.35
C ASP A 774 7.78 108.82 -19.09
N SER A 775 8.93 108.16 -18.99
CA SER A 775 10.23 108.80 -18.72
C SER A 775 10.80 109.56 -19.92
N ARG A 776 10.02 109.73 -21.00
CA ARG A 776 10.39 110.45 -22.23
C ARG A 776 9.82 111.86 -22.35
N THR A 777 8.95 112.30 -21.45
CA THR A 777 8.47 113.69 -21.39
C THR A 777 9.00 114.42 -20.15
N PRO A 778 9.66 115.59 -20.30
CA PRO A 778 10.08 116.39 -19.16
C PRO A 778 8.85 117.04 -18.48
N PRO A 779 8.89 117.30 -17.16
CA PRO A 779 7.77 117.84 -16.42
C PRO A 779 7.47 119.29 -16.84
N ILE A 780 6.33 119.50 -17.50
CA ILE A 780 5.80 120.85 -17.77
C ILE A 780 5.22 121.43 -16.46
N PRO A 781 5.62 122.63 -16.01
CA PRO A 781 5.12 123.22 -14.77
C PRO A 781 3.60 123.47 -14.77
N VAL A 782 2.96 123.20 -13.64
CA VAL A 782 1.51 123.36 -13.46
C VAL A 782 1.14 124.84 -13.28
N VAL A 783 0.46 125.42 -14.27
CA VAL A 783 -0.41 126.59 -14.09
C VAL A 783 -1.66 126.43 -14.98
N TYR A 784 -2.82 126.81 -14.46
CA TYR A 784 -4.15 126.78 -15.10
C TYR A 784 -4.76 125.41 -15.43
N VAL A 785 -5.48 124.88 -14.44
CA VAL A 785 -6.68 124.03 -14.65
C VAL A 785 -7.91 124.96 -14.69
N GLY A 786 -8.85 124.78 -15.63
CA GLY A 786 -10.17 125.44 -15.53
C GLY A 786 -11.03 125.54 -16.80
N ALA A 787 -11.81 124.49 -17.10
CA ALA A 787 -12.93 124.46 -18.10
C ALA A 787 -12.55 124.73 -19.58
N ALA A 788 -13.35 124.40 -20.60
CA ALA A 788 -14.66 123.71 -20.70
C ALA A 788 -14.57 122.65 -21.83
N ILE A 789 -15.10 121.43 -21.71
CA ILE A 789 -16.49 121.01 -22.04
C ILE A 789 -17.00 121.48 -23.42
N GLY A 790 -17.33 120.51 -24.30
CA GLY A 790 -18.47 120.63 -25.23
C GLY A 790 -18.22 120.28 -26.71
N ALA A 791 -18.89 119.23 -27.21
CA ALA A 791 -18.96 118.83 -28.64
C ALA A 791 -17.60 118.40 -29.25
N ILE A 792 -17.51 117.70 -30.40
CA ILE A 792 -18.43 117.52 -31.54
C ILE A 792 -18.71 116.03 -31.80
N ALA A 793 -19.88 115.72 -32.36
CA ALA A 793 -20.29 114.38 -32.78
C ALA A 793 -20.36 114.26 -34.32
N LEU A 794 -20.22 113.03 -34.83
CA LEU A 794 -20.65 112.53 -36.15
C LEU A 794 -20.12 113.23 -37.42
N VAL A 795 -19.27 112.52 -38.17
CA VAL A 795 -19.18 112.34 -39.65
C VAL A 795 -18.02 111.33 -39.83
N THR A 796 -18.13 110.07 -40.28
CA THR A 796 -18.98 109.35 -41.26
C THR A 796 -18.50 109.44 -42.73
N ALA A 797 -18.39 108.28 -43.38
CA ALA A 797 -18.12 108.02 -44.82
C ALA A 797 -16.64 107.83 -45.27
N GLY A 798 -16.47 106.97 -46.31
CA GLY A 798 -15.19 106.53 -46.90
C GLY A 798 -14.48 105.42 -46.11
N LEU A 799 -14.68 104.11 -46.31
CA LEU A 799 -15.22 103.33 -47.46
C LEU A 799 -14.27 103.31 -48.67
N ILE A 800 -14.14 102.11 -49.31
CA ILE A 800 -13.25 101.72 -50.43
C ILE A 800 -11.83 101.37 -49.91
N LEU A 801 -11.34 100.11 -49.92
CA LEU A 801 -11.07 99.15 -51.04
C LEU A 801 -10.00 99.74 -52.00
N TRP A 802 -9.19 99.02 -52.79
CA TRP A 802 -9.22 97.66 -53.33
C TRP A 802 -7.78 97.32 -53.81
N GLU A 803 -7.10 96.29 -53.29
CA GLU A 803 -6.85 94.96 -53.92
C GLU A 803 -5.57 94.85 -54.81
N ARG A 804 -5.09 93.60 -55.03
CA ARG A 804 -4.12 93.12 -56.06
C ARG A 804 -2.64 93.50 -55.88
N THR A 805 -1.65 92.62 -56.10
CA THR A 805 -1.55 91.15 -56.40
C THR A 805 -0.46 90.55 -55.48
N ARG A 806 -0.03 89.28 -55.42
CA ARG A 806 -0.08 88.01 -56.20
C ARG A 806 0.27 86.88 -55.18
N SER A 807 0.29 85.55 -55.40
CA SER A 807 0.12 84.63 -56.54
C SER A 807 -0.37 83.24 -56.01
N LYS A 808 -0.18 82.14 -56.77
CA LYS A 808 -0.20 80.74 -56.25
C LYS A 808 1.22 80.15 -56.18
N THR A 809 1.42 79.14 -55.33
CA THR A 809 2.45 78.06 -55.42
C THR A 809 2.43 77.40 -56.84
N PRO A 810 3.52 76.77 -57.37
CA PRO A 810 4.46 75.89 -56.64
C PRO A 810 5.98 75.82 -57.06
N THR A 811 6.82 75.43 -56.08
CA THR A 811 7.90 74.40 -56.13
C THR A 811 9.07 74.39 -57.18
N LEU A 812 10.32 74.40 -56.66
CA LEU A 812 11.63 73.95 -57.25
C LEU A 812 12.23 74.80 -58.40
N PRO A 813 13.55 74.69 -58.79
CA PRO A 813 14.46 73.54 -58.59
C PRO A 813 15.99 73.79 -58.29
N ARG A 814 16.75 72.67 -58.14
CA ARG A 814 18.20 72.44 -58.40
C ARG A 814 19.30 73.07 -57.48
N VAL A 815 20.49 72.47 -57.27
CA VAL A 815 20.97 71.05 -57.39
C VAL A 815 22.39 70.81 -56.77
N GLU A 816 22.70 69.56 -56.38
CA GLU A 816 24.04 68.88 -56.30
C GLU A 816 25.11 69.34 -55.27
N GLU A 817 26.13 68.52 -54.87
CA GLU A 817 26.63 67.18 -55.28
C GLU A 817 27.14 66.36 -54.05
N LYS A 818 26.81 65.06 -53.87
CA LYS A 818 27.62 63.80 -54.05
C LYS A 818 28.87 63.62 -53.13
N PRO A 819 29.49 62.41 -52.97
CA PRO A 819 29.26 61.10 -53.62
C PRO A 819 29.04 59.87 -52.67
N VAL A 820 28.15 58.91 -53.01
CA VAL A 820 28.42 57.50 -53.45
C VAL A 820 28.71 56.47 -52.32
N THR A 821 28.12 55.26 -52.21
CA THR A 821 26.88 54.57 -52.73
C THR A 821 26.48 53.45 -51.68
N LYS A 822 25.92 52.23 -51.85
CA LYS A 822 25.56 51.33 -52.99
C LYS A 822 24.58 50.20 -52.60
N GLU A 823 23.89 49.65 -53.60
CA GLU A 823 23.32 48.28 -53.74
C GLU A 823 22.55 47.54 -52.61
N GLN A 824 21.22 47.69 -52.67
CA GLN A 824 20.18 46.67 -52.99
C GLN A 824 20.65 45.38 -53.75
N PRO A 825 19.84 44.28 -53.96
CA PRO A 825 18.36 44.15 -53.80
C PRO A 825 17.73 42.76 -53.38
N LYS A 826 16.39 42.76 -53.24
CA LYS A 826 15.39 41.76 -53.75
C LYS A 826 15.12 40.38 -53.07
N SER A 827 13.83 40.17 -52.76
CA SER A 827 12.90 39.18 -53.41
C SER A 827 12.32 37.96 -52.63
N LYS A 828 10.99 38.04 -52.42
CA LYS A 828 9.94 36.99 -52.53
C LYS A 828 9.97 35.69 -51.68
N THR A 829 8.97 35.64 -50.79
CA THR A 829 7.82 34.71 -50.84
C THR A 829 8.04 33.20 -51.08
N ARG A 830 7.84 32.36 -50.04
CA ARG A 830 7.06 31.12 -50.17
C ARG A 830 6.50 30.58 -48.84
N THR A 831 5.20 30.31 -48.80
CA THR A 831 4.57 29.29 -47.92
C THR A 831 4.20 28.09 -48.82
N PRO A 832 4.11 26.83 -48.32
CA PRO A 832 2.82 26.40 -47.74
C PRO A 832 2.84 25.27 -46.68
N ARG A 833 1.83 25.30 -45.80
CA ARG A 833 1.01 24.21 -45.22
C ARG A 833 1.60 22.83 -44.79
N LYS A 834 1.13 22.47 -43.59
CA LYS A 834 0.60 21.14 -43.12
C LYS A 834 1.56 20.00 -42.78
N GLY A 835 1.52 19.62 -41.50
CA GLY A 835 1.63 18.25 -40.98
C GLY A 835 0.85 18.17 -39.67
N GLN A 836 -0.01 17.14 -39.47
CA GLN A 836 -0.81 16.94 -38.26
C GLN A 836 -1.15 15.46 -38.09
N ARG A 837 -1.31 15.02 -36.84
CA ARG A 837 -1.66 13.65 -36.37
C ARG A 837 -0.48 12.68 -36.29
N GLY A 838 -0.66 11.72 -35.39
CA GLY A 838 0.32 10.84 -34.77
C GLY A 838 -0.14 10.62 -33.33
#